data_AF-A0A1Y0EGM8-F1
#
_entry.id   AF-A0A1Y0EGM8-F1
#
_cell.length_a   1.000
_cell.length_b   1.000
_cell.length_c   1.000
_cell.angle_alpha   90.00
_cell.angle_beta   90.00
_cell.angle_gamma   90.00
#
_symmetry.space_group_name_H-M   'P 1'
#
loop_
_entity.id
_entity.type
_entity.pdbx_description
1 polymer ?
#
loop_
_entity_poly.entity_id
_entity_poly.type
_entity_poly.pdbx_seq_one_letter_code
_entity_poly.pdbx_strand_id
1 'polypeptide(L)'
;MSTNTSLADFIWKNADDLWGNFKHVDFGKIILPFTLLRRLECVLEPTRDQVRETVKNMKDSPIDLGVILRTQTGYPFYNTSNYDLRSLGATRTRQNLEDYIASFSDNARVIFEQFDFANTLARMDKAGVLYKICQNFAAIDLHPDAVPERVMSNVYEHLIRRFGAEVNEAAEDFMTPRDVVHLAIELLLDPDDQMFIDNPGLIRTLYDPTCGTGGFLSDGMEHVNALRDRYSIAPVIVPYGQELEPETHAVCLASMLLKTVESDPGRDLSKNIKLGSTLSDDKLTSDKFHYCVSNPPFGKKWEQDQTAVVREHQEKGFEGRFGPKLPRVSDGSMLFLLHLLSKLEAPERGGGRAAIVLSGSPLFNGNAGQGESEIRRYLLEEDVVEAIIALPTEIFFRTGIGTYIWLLSNKKPVHRKGKVQLIDATALFEPLRKSEGNKRRRVGDDQIRQIVQMYSDFAPMKESRLFDSRDFGYRRVKVLRPLRKKIVISAEGLAALADETAWGKLTPDQQIGWTARLKEMMGDAQAWGWVDPWAKNAAKRDAGLGKVNAALIKAFQKAFGVRDPELDPVLDKKGEVIPDDDLMDFENIPLGTDIRDYMAQEVLPHAHDAYVDEEFRDEYDGQVGIVGYEINFNRYFYEYQPPRDLEDIDAELKAVEAEIAAVLAEVTE
;
A
#
# COMPACT_ATOMS: atom_id res chain seq x y z
N MET A 1 38.48 -10.45 5.47
CA MET A 1 37.48 -9.97 4.49
C MET A 1 36.12 -10.25 5.08
N SER A 2 35.18 -9.30 5.05
CA SER A 2 33.83 -9.58 5.57
C SER A 2 33.16 -10.64 4.67
N THR A 3 32.42 -11.56 5.28
CA THR A 3 31.65 -12.62 4.61
C THR A 3 30.70 -12.06 3.53
N ASN A 4 30.22 -10.82 3.71
CA ASN A 4 29.42 -10.09 2.71
C ASN A 4 30.19 -9.80 1.41
N THR A 5 31.45 -9.37 1.48
CA THR A 5 32.24 -9.05 0.29
C THR A 5 32.53 -10.33 -0.51
N SER A 6 32.85 -11.44 0.15
CA SER A 6 33.10 -12.71 -0.53
C SER A 6 31.86 -13.29 -1.22
N LEU A 7 30.65 -13.10 -0.67
CA LEU A 7 29.42 -13.59 -1.30
C LEU A 7 29.01 -12.77 -2.52
N ALA A 8 29.18 -11.44 -2.46
CA ALA A 8 28.95 -10.57 -3.61
C ALA A 8 29.91 -10.91 -4.76
N ASP A 9 31.20 -11.08 -4.48
CA ASP A 9 32.19 -11.48 -5.47
C ASP A 9 31.88 -12.86 -6.08
N PHE A 10 31.39 -13.80 -5.26
CA PHE A 10 30.93 -15.11 -5.72
C PHE A 10 29.76 -15.00 -6.70
N ILE A 11 28.75 -14.19 -6.38
CA ILE A 11 27.61 -13.95 -7.27
C ILE A 11 28.08 -13.35 -8.60
N TRP A 12 28.98 -12.37 -8.52
CA TRP A 12 29.52 -11.72 -9.71
C TRP A 12 30.26 -12.66 -10.63
N LYS A 13 31.12 -13.50 -10.05
CA LYS A 13 31.82 -14.53 -10.81
C LYS A 13 30.86 -15.45 -11.57
N ASN A 14 29.75 -15.84 -10.94
CA ASN A 14 28.73 -16.67 -11.61
C ASN A 14 27.95 -15.88 -12.67
N ALA A 15 27.68 -14.60 -12.44
CA ALA A 15 27.04 -13.73 -13.44
C ALA A 15 27.92 -13.54 -14.68
N ASP A 16 29.24 -13.36 -14.51
CA ASP A 16 30.20 -13.27 -15.62
C ASP A 16 30.21 -14.56 -16.46
N ASP A 17 30.09 -15.72 -15.81
CA ASP A 17 30.01 -17.02 -16.48
C ASP A 17 28.72 -17.22 -17.30
N LEU A 18 27.66 -16.47 -17.01
CA LEU A 18 26.40 -16.47 -17.76
C LEU A 18 26.38 -15.44 -18.90
N TRP A 19 27.31 -14.48 -18.87
CA TRP A 19 27.36 -13.38 -19.82
C TRP A 19 27.51 -13.86 -21.26
N GLY A 20 26.77 -13.22 -22.17
CA GLY A 20 26.75 -13.54 -23.60
C GLY A 20 25.80 -14.69 -23.98
N ASN A 21 25.54 -15.65 -23.08
CA ASN A 21 24.60 -16.76 -23.31
C ASN A 21 23.18 -16.45 -22.78
N PHE A 22 23.07 -15.57 -21.79
CA PHE A 22 21.81 -15.19 -21.15
C PHE A 22 21.68 -13.66 -21.06
N LYS A 23 20.44 -13.17 -21.00
CA LYS A 23 20.16 -11.75 -20.74
C LYS A 23 20.42 -11.45 -19.26
N HIS A 24 20.88 -10.25 -18.94
CA HIS A 24 21.15 -9.87 -17.55
C HIS A 24 19.92 -9.97 -16.63
N VAL A 25 18.75 -9.60 -17.15
CA VAL A 25 17.46 -9.77 -16.45
C VAL A 25 17.17 -11.23 -16.06
N ASP A 26 17.73 -12.22 -16.78
CA ASP A 26 17.54 -13.65 -16.47
C ASP A 26 18.52 -14.13 -15.38
N PHE A 27 19.59 -13.40 -15.07
CA PHE A 27 20.63 -13.89 -14.15
C PHE A 27 20.08 -14.13 -12.74
N GLY A 28 19.17 -13.27 -12.26
CA GLY A 28 18.49 -13.48 -10.98
C GLY A 28 17.74 -14.81 -10.94
N LYS A 29 16.96 -15.09 -11.99
CA LYS A 29 16.18 -16.34 -12.14
C LYS A 29 17.05 -17.59 -12.25
N ILE A 30 18.31 -17.44 -12.65
CA ILE A 30 19.27 -18.53 -12.73
C ILE A 30 20.00 -18.72 -11.39
N ILE A 31 20.56 -17.64 -10.84
CA ILE A 31 21.44 -17.68 -9.67
C ILE A 31 20.66 -17.98 -8.38
N LEU A 32 19.44 -17.45 -8.24
CA LEU A 32 18.61 -17.66 -7.04
C LEU A 32 18.30 -19.13 -6.76
N PRO A 33 17.73 -19.94 -7.68
CA PRO A 33 17.45 -21.35 -7.40
C PRO A 33 18.70 -22.17 -7.09
N PHE A 34 19.86 -21.88 -7.70
CA PHE A 34 21.13 -22.51 -7.31
C PHE A 34 21.57 -22.11 -5.90
N THR A 35 21.36 -20.86 -5.51
CA THR A 35 21.68 -20.37 -4.17
C THR A 35 20.80 -21.07 -3.11
N LEU A 36 19.50 -21.22 -3.39
CA LEU A 36 18.58 -21.98 -2.54
C LEU A 36 18.97 -23.46 -2.49
N LEU A 37 19.25 -24.08 -3.64
CA LEU A 37 19.69 -25.47 -3.73
C LEU A 37 20.92 -25.72 -2.88
N ARG A 38 21.95 -24.88 -3.00
CA ARG A 38 23.19 -25.04 -2.22
C ARG A 38 22.95 -24.83 -0.73
N ARG A 39 22.08 -23.90 -0.33
CA ARG A 39 21.74 -23.68 1.09
C ARG A 39 21.01 -24.89 1.69
N LEU A 40 20.04 -25.45 0.97
CA LEU A 40 19.37 -26.70 1.36
C LEU A 40 20.33 -27.90 1.36
N GLU A 41 21.26 -27.96 0.42
CA GLU A 41 22.28 -29.01 0.35
C GLU A 41 23.22 -28.97 1.56
N CYS A 42 23.73 -27.78 1.92
CA CYS A 42 24.63 -27.57 3.06
C CYS A 42 24.07 -28.13 4.36
N VAL A 43 22.80 -27.84 4.70
CA VAL A 43 22.22 -28.29 5.98
C VAL A 43 21.96 -29.80 6.03
N LEU A 44 21.86 -30.46 4.87
CA LEU A 44 21.71 -31.91 4.75
C LEU A 44 23.05 -32.65 4.61
N GLU A 45 24.17 -31.96 4.40
CA GLU A 45 25.50 -32.59 4.27
C GLU A 45 25.84 -33.50 5.46
N PRO A 46 25.67 -33.08 6.74
CA PRO A 46 26.08 -33.90 7.88
C PRO A 46 25.34 -35.23 8.01
N THR A 47 24.09 -35.30 7.52
CA THR A 47 23.20 -36.46 7.70
C THR A 47 23.04 -37.29 6.41
N ARG A 48 23.71 -36.90 5.32
CA ARG A 48 23.47 -37.44 3.98
C ARG A 48 23.71 -38.95 3.88
N ASP A 49 24.84 -39.43 4.40
CA ASP A 49 25.19 -40.84 4.32
C ASP A 49 24.25 -41.70 5.18
N GLN A 50 23.85 -41.18 6.34
CA GLN A 50 22.87 -41.84 7.21
C GLN A 50 21.49 -41.94 6.55
N VAL A 51 21.04 -40.89 5.87
CA VAL A 51 19.77 -40.90 5.11
C VAL A 51 19.84 -41.96 4.00
N ARG A 52 20.94 -42.00 3.23
CA ARG A 52 21.14 -42.99 2.15
C ARG A 52 21.13 -44.42 2.68
N GLU A 53 21.82 -44.67 3.79
CA GLU A 53 21.83 -45.98 4.44
C GLU A 53 20.44 -46.38 4.93
N THR A 54 19.70 -45.45 5.54
CA THR A 54 18.33 -45.67 6.01
C THR A 54 17.39 -46.04 4.87
N VAL A 55 17.43 -45.29 3.76
CA VAL A 55 16.64 -45.58 2.56
C VAL A 55 16.98 -46.96 2.00
N LYS A 56 18.27 -47.32 1.95
CA LYS A 56 18.71 -48.64 1.47
C LYS A 56 18.21 -49.78 2.37
N ASN A 57 18.30 -49.61 3.69
CA ASN A 57 17.97 -50.64 4.66
C ASN A 57 16.45 -50.82 4.85
N MET A 58 15.67 -49.77 4.56
CA MET A 58 14.23 -49.74 4.81
C MET A 58 13.38 -49.67 3.53
N LYS A 59 13.98 -49.93 2.36
CA LYS A 59 13.31 -49.83 1.05
C LYS A 59 12.02 -50.65 0.94
N ASP A 60 11.99 -51.83 1.56
CA ASP A 60 10.84 -52.75 1.55
C ASP A 60 9.98 -52.66 2.83
N SER A 61 10.22 -51.65 3.67
CA SER A 61 9.46 -51.43 4.89
C SER A 61 8.09 -50.82 4.61
N PRO A 62 7.02 -51.22 5.32
CA PRO A 62 5.71 -50.58 5.21
C PRO A 62 5.63 -49.21 5.92
N ILE A 63 6.72 -48.76 6.53
CA ILE A 63 6.77 -47.51 7.31
C ILE A 63 6.95 -46.31 6.38
N ASP A 64 6.28 -45.20 6.69
CA ASP A 64 6.53 -43.93 6.02
C ASP A 64 7.94 -43.41 6.38
N LEU A 65 8.86 -43.59 5.43
CA LEU A 65 10.24 -43.14 5.54
C LEU A 65 10.35 -41.63 5.75
N GLY A 66 9.39 -40.83 5.27
CA GLY A 66 9.46 -39.38 5.34
C GLY A 66 9.56 -38.86 6.77
N VAL A 67 8.83 -39.44 7.72
CA VAL A 67 8.87 -39.07 9.15
C VAL A 67 10.24 -39.38 9.75
N ILE A 68 10.80 -40.55 9.44
CA ILE A 68 12.11 -40.98 9.93
C ILE A 68 13.20 -40.06 9.37
N LEU A 69 13.18 -39.80 8.07
CA LEU A 69 14.19 -38.99 7.40
C LEU A 69 14.18 -37.55 7.91
N ARG A 70 13.02 -36.92 8.13
CA ARG A 70 12.94 -35.57 8.74
C ARG A 70 13.47 -35.53 10.16
N THR A 71 13.22 -36.59 10.93
CA THR A 71 13.78 -36.72 12.28
C THR A 71 15.31 -36.85 12.25
N GLN A 72 15.84 -37.61 11.28
CA GLN A 72 17.28 -37.78 11.10
C GLN A 72 17.99 -36.51 10.65
N THR A 73 17.39 -35.77 9.71
CA THR A 73 17.98 -34.52 9.21
C THR A 73 17.87 -33.38 10.22
N GLY A 74 16.90 -33.44 11.14
CA GLY A 74 16.59 -32.33 12.04
C GLY A 74 15.87 -31.17 11.35
N TYR A 75 15.41 -31.38 10.11
CA TYR A 75 14.72 -30.41 9.29
C TYR A 75 13.39 -30.98 8.77
N PRO A 76 12.41 -30.13 8.42
CA PRO A 76 11.18 -30.58 7.78
C PRO A 76 11.39 -31.02 6.33
N PHE A 77 12.60 -31.35 5.88
CA PHE A 77 12.86 -31.83 4.53
C PHE A 77 14.08 -32.75 4.50
N TYR A 78 14.23 -33.47 3.39
CA TYR A 78 15.34 -34.39 3.17
C TYR A 78 15.63 -34.53 1.67
N ASN A 79 16.77 -35.15 1.35
CA ASN A 79 17.12 -35.57 -0.01
C ASN A 79 17.65 -37.01 0.03
N THR A 80 17.17 -37.88 -0.86
CA THR A 80 17.53 -39.30 -0.92
C THR A 80 18.49 -39.67 -2.05
N SER A 81 18.99 -38.68 -2.80
CA SER A 81 19.83 -38.91 -3.97
C SER A 81 21.21 -39.44 -3.60
N ASN A 82 21.78 -40.24 -4.49
CA ASN A 82 23.20 -40.60 -4.46
C ASN A 82 24.10 -39.49 -5.02
N TYR A 83 23.51 -38.46 -5.63
CA TYR A 83 24.23 -37.29 -6.12
C TYR A 83 24.23 -36.15 -5.09
N ASP A 84 25.16 -35.24 -5.30
CA ASP A 84 25.25 -33.89 -4.77
C ASP A 84 25.91 -32.99 -5.83
N LEU A 85 25.95 -31.68 -5.63
CA LEU A 85 26.50 -30.75 -6.60
C LEU A 85 27.96 -31.06 -7.00
N ARG A 86 28.75 -31.71 -6.12
CA ARG A 86 30.14 -32.11 -6.39
C ARG A 86 30.24 -33.35 -7.27
N SER A 87 29.30 -34.28 -7.15
CA SER A 87 29.29 -35.61 -7.78
C SER A 87 28.46 -35.74 -9.05
N LEU A 88 27.85 -34.66 -9.54
CA LEU A 88 27.04 -34.66 -10.77
C LEU A 88 27.80 -35.18 -12.01
N GLY A 89 29.13 -34.97 -12.08
CA GLY A 89 29.96 -35.34 -13.22
C GLY A 89 29.72 -34.48 -14.47
N ALA A 90 30.76 -34.28 -15.29
CA ALA A 90 30.73 -33.32 -16.40
C ALA A 90 29.88 -33.75 -17.61
N THR A 91 29.71 -35.06 -17.85
CA THR A 91 29.10 -35.60 -19.08
C THR A 91 27.59 -35.70 -19.04
N ARG A 92 27.00 -35.91 -17.85
CA ARG A 92 25.54 -36.05 -17.65
C ARG A 92 25.02 -35.08 -16.59
N THR A 93 25.68 -33.92 -16.46
CA THR A 93 25.40 -32.92 -15.42
C THR A 93 23.92 -32.63 -15.28
N ARG A 94 23.23 -32.32 -16.39
CA ARG A 94 21.80 -32.00 -16.39
C ARG A 94 20.96 -33.13 -15.83
N GLN A 95 21.06 -34.33 -16.40
CA GLN A 95 20.27 -35.49 -15.96
C GLN A 95 20.51 -35.78 -14.47
N ASN A 96 21.77 -35.79 -14.03
CA ASN A 96 22.10 -36.10 -12.65
C ASN A 96 21.61 -35.01 -11.68
N LEU A 97 21.57 -33.74 -12.12
CA LEU A 97 21.04 -32.64 -11.33
C LEU A 97 19.50 -32.67 -11.25
N GLU A 98 18.82 -32.99 -12.37
CA GLU A 98 17.37 -33.22 -12.37
C GLU A 98 17.01 -34.38 -11.44
N ASP A 99 17.76 -35.49 -11.47
CA ASP A 99 17.59 -36.63 -10.56
C ASP A 99 17.86 -36.23 -9.09
N TYR A 100 18.88 -35.40 -8.85
CA TYR A 100 19.19 -34.85 -7.53
C TYR A 100 18.04 -34.01 -6.98
N ILE A 101 17.51 -33.09 -7.79
CA ILE A 101 16.38 -32.22 -7.42
C ILE A 101 15.11 -33.04 -7.18
N ALA A 102 14.83 -34.02 -8.05
CA ALA A 102 13.66 -34.89 -7.93
C ALA A 102 13.67 -35.76 -6.65
N SER A 103 14.84 -35.97 -6.05
CA SER A 103 15.01 -36.76 -4.82
C SER A 103 14.83 -35.94 -3.53
N PHE A 104 14.54 -34.65 -3.61
CA PHE A 104 14.08 -33.87 -2.46
C PHE A 104 12.65 -34.26 -2.07
N SER A 105 12.31 -34.10 -0.79
CA SER A 105 10.92 -34.18 -0.34
C SER A 105 10.03 -33.14 -1.04
N ASP A 106 8.74 -33.45 -1.23
CA ASP A 106 7.83 -32.64 -2.07
C ASP A 106 7.80 -31.16 -1.69
N ASN A 107 7.80 -30.84 -0.39
CA ASN A 107 7.82 -29.47 0.12
C ASN A 107 9.07 -28.67 -0.26
N ALA A 108 10.22 -29.32 -0.43
CA ALA A 108 11.44 -28.68 -0.94
C ALA A 108 11.46 -28.65 -2.48
N ARG A 109 10.89 -29.68 -3.14
CA ARG A 109 10.84 -29.75 -4.60
C ARG A 109 10.01 -28.63 -5.23
N VAL A 110 8.90 -28.25 -4.59
CA VAL A 110 8.02 -27.14 -5.02
C VAL A 110 8.79 -25.83 -5.24
N ILE A 111 9.86 -25.56 -4.50
CA ILE A 111 10.71 -24.38 -4.69
C ILE A 111 11.23 -24.33 -6.13
N PHE A 112 11.80 -25.43 -6.61
CA PHE A 112 12.40 -25.49 -7.95
C PHE A 112 11.35 -25.53 -9.07
N GLU A 113 10.17 -26.08 -8.78
CA GLU A 113 9.02 -26.05 -9.69
C GLU A 113 8.54 -24.61 -9.91
N GLN A 114 8.45 -23.80 -8.85
CA GLN A 114 8.03 -22.39 -8.92
C GLN A 114 9.02 -21.49 -9.66
N PHE A 115 10.31 -21.85 -9.71
CA PHE A 115 11.33 -21.19 -10.53
C PHE A 115 11.38 -21.68 -11.99
N ASP A 116 10.54 -22.65 -12.38
CA ASP A 116 10.64 -23.34 -13.68
C ASP A 116 12.07 -23.84 -13.96
N PHE A 117 12.72 -24.38 -12.91
CA PHE A 117 14.16 -24.55 -12.91
C PHE A 117 14.64 -25.57 -13.96
N ALA A 118 13.84 -26.60 -14.26
CA ALA A 118 14.15 -27.60 -15.28
C ALA A 118 14.39 -26.97 -16.67
N ASN A 119 13.58 -25.98 -17.06
CA ASN A 119 13.78 -25.25 -18.32
C ASN A 119 15.05 -24.40 -18.30
N THR A 120 15.37 -23.81 -17.15
CA THR A 120 16.64 -23.09 -16.95
C THR A 120 17.84 -24.03 -17.09
N LEU A 121 17.81 -25.20 -16.44
CA LEU A 121 18.86 -26.22 -16.57
C LEU A 121 19.05 -26.66 -18.02
N ALA A 122 17.95 -26.87 -18.75
CA ALA A 122 17.98 -27.23 -20.17
C ALA A 122 18.72 -26.18 -21.03
N ARG A 123 18.43 -24.89 -20.80
CA ARG A 123 19.07 -23.78 -21.50
C ARG A 123 20.57 -23.70 -21.16
N MET A 124 20.92 -23.86 -19.89
CA MET A 124 22.31 -23.79 -19.42
C MET A 124 23.16 -24.96 -19.91
N ASP A 125 22.58 -26.16 -19.99
CA ASP A 125 23.24 -27.35 -20.52
C ASP A 125 23.55 -27.17 -22.02
N LYS A 126 22.56 -26.68 -22.80
CA LYS A 126 22.75 -26.34 -24.21
C LYS A 126 23.81 -25.26 -24.44
N ALA A 127 23.92 -24.30 -23.52
CA ALA A 127 24.94 -23.24 -23.55
C ALA A 127 26.33 -23.71 -23.05
N GLY A 128 26.45 -24.93 -22.51
CA GLY A 128 27.71 -25.47 -22.00
C GLY A 128 28.21 -24.85 -20.69
N VAL A 129 27.37 -24.09 -19.97
CA VAL A 129 27.74 -23.40 -18.73
C VAL A 129 27.31 -24.15 -17.46
N LEU A 130 26.37 -25.11 -17.60
CA LEU A 130 25.72 -25.75 -16.45
C LEU A 130 26.71 -26.40 -15.46
N TYR A 131 27.63 -27.23 -15.96
CA TYR A 131 28.60 -27.93 -15.10
C TYR A 131 29.47 -26.95 -14.32
N LYS A 132 29.94 -25.88 -14.98
CA LYS A 132 30.77 -24.86 -14.33
C LYS A 132 30.04 -24.17 -13.18
N ILE A 133 28.79 -23.76 -13.41
CA ILE A 133 27.97 -23.13 -12.38
C ILE A 133 27.71 -24.09 -11.21
N CYS A 134 27.39 -25.37 -11.48
CA CYS A 134 27.22 -26.37 -10.42
C CYS A 134 28.48 -26.50 -9.55
N GLN A 135 29.67 -26.56 -10.17
CA GLN A 135 30.95 -26.64 -9.45
C GLN A 135 31.25 -25.37 -8.64
N ASN A 136 30.92 -24.19 -9.18
CA ASN A 136 31.05 -22.93 -8.44
C ASN A 136 30.20 -22.99 -7.15
N PHE A 137 28.92 -23.36 -7.24
CA PHE A 137 28.04 -23.46 -6.07
C PHE A 137 28.46 -24.56 -5.09
N ALA A 138 28.95 -25.70 -5.59
CA ALA A 138 29.44 -26.78 -4.75
C ALA A 138 30.66 -26.41 -3.88
N ALA A 139 31.39 -25.36 -4.27
CA ALA A 139 32.61 -24.89 -3.63
C ALA A 139 32.39 -23.82 -2.55
N ILE A 140 31.18 -23.24 -2.45
CA ILE A 140 30.86 -22.24 -1.43
C ILE A 140 30.06 -22.87 -0.29
N ASP A 141 30.38 -22.50 0.94
CA ASP A 141 29.57 -22.88 2.11
C ASP A 141 28.48 -21.84 2.36
N LEU A 142 27.23 -22.25 2.20
CA LEU A 142 26.05 -21.43 2.48
C LEU A 142 25.26 -21.96 3.69
N HIS A 143 25.85 -22.82 4.53
CA HIS A 143 25.22 -23.26 5.77
C HIS A 143 24.83 -22.03 6.64
N PRO A 144 23.70 -22.04 7.35
CA PRO A 144 23.31 -20.93 8.24
C PRO A 144 24.40 -20.53 9.27
N ASP A 145 25.26 -21.46 9.69
CA ASP A 145 26.39 -21.17 10.59
C ASP A 145 27.51 -20.35 9.91
N ALA A 146 27.77 -20.59 8.63
CA ALA A 146 28.78 -19.86 7.85
C ALA A 146 28.22 -18.56 7.28
N VAL A 147 26.96 -18.60 6.82
CA VAL A 147 26.23 -17.49 6.24
C VAL A 147 24.90 -17.36 6.99
N PRO A 148 24.89 -16.55 8.08
CA PRO A 148 23.69 -16.32 8.89
C PRO A 148 22.50 -15.86 8.06
N GLU A 149 21.29 -16.15 8.51
CA GLU A 149 20.05 -15.83 7.78
C GLU A 149 19.97 -14.34 7.43
N ARG A 150 20.31 -13.48 8.38
CA ARG A 150 20.42 -12.03 8.15
C ARG A 150 21.43 -11.68 7.05
N VAL A 151 22.53 -12.40 6.91
CA VAL A 151 23.47 -12.17 5.79
C VAL A 151 22.86 -12.69 4.48
N MET A 152 22.24 -13.87 4.51
CA MET A 152 21.67 -14.50 3.32
C MET A 152 20.51 -13.69 2.73
N SER A 153 19.64 -13.13 3.58
CA SER A 153 18.55 -12.29 3.09
C SER A 153 19.07 -11.00 2.42
N ASN A 154 20.20 -10.41 2.86
CA ASN A 154 20.83 -9.27 2.14
C ASN A 154 21.24 -9.69 0.72
N VAL A 155 21.64 -10.94 0.58
CA VAL A 155 22.12 -11.49 -0.69
C VAL A 155 20.93 -11.75 -1.61
N TYR A 156 19.84 -12.32 -1.11
CA TYR A 156 18.60 -12.46 -1.87
C TYR A 156 18.06 -11.09 -2.32
N GLU A 157 18.02 -10.12 -1.40
CA GLU A 157 17.63 -8.75 -1.70
C GLU A 157 18.54 -8.13 -2.78
N HIS A 158 19.87 -8.30 -2.64
CA HIS A 158 20.82 -7.79 -3.63
C HIS A 158 20.63 -8.45 -5.00
N LEU A 159 20.42 -9.77 -5.05
CA LEU A 159 20.19 -10.52 -6.28
C LEU A 159 18.89 -10.08 -6.97
N ILE A 160 17.78 -10.05 -6.22
CA ILE A 160 16.47 -9.64 -6.73
C ILE A 160 16.53 -8.18 -7.19
N ARG A 161 17.11 -7.28 -6.40
CA ARG A 161 17.25 -5.86 -6.75
C ARG A 161 18.09 -5.67 -7.99
N ARG A 162 19.29 -6.25 -8.02
CA ARG A 162 20.26 -6.03 -9.09
C ARG A 162 19.75 -6.51 -10.44
N PHE A 163 19.13 -7.69 -10.47
CA PHE A 163 18.65 -8.30 -11.72
C PHE A 163 17.20 -7.91 -12.03
N GLY A 164 16.44 -7.43 -11.05
CA GLY A 164 15.08 -6.90 -11.22
C GLY A 164 15.00 -5.39 -11.51
N ALA A 165 16.07 -4.61 -11.26
CA ALA A 165 16.10 -3.16 -11.53
C ALA A 165 16.22 -2.81 -13.03
N GLU A 166 16.62 -3.77 -13.87
CA GLU A 166 16.62 -3.59 -15.33
C GLU A 166 15.20 -3.69 -15.94
N VAL A 167 14.22 -4.16 -15.17
CA VAL A 167 12.80 -4.15 -15.55
C VAL A 167 12.19 -2.81 -15.08
N ASN A 168 11.93 -1.93 -16.05
CA ASN A 168 11.38 -0.57 -15.87
C ASN A 168 9.90 -0.58 -15.42
N GLU A 169 9.60 -1.20 -14.28
CA GLU A 169 8.31 -1.04 -13.62
C GLU A 169 8.43 0.06 -12.57
N ALA A 170 7.89 1.23 -12.91
CA ALA A 170 7.89 2.42 -12.08
C ALA A 170 7.09 2.19 -10.78
N ALA A 171 7.61 2.72 -9.67
CA ALA A 171 6.97 2.90 -8.36
C ALA A 171 6.61 1.67 -7.50
N GLU A 172 6.65 0.43 -8.00
CA GLU A 172 6.38 -0.76 -7.18
C GLU A 172 7.66 -1.18 -6.42
N ASP A 173 7.70 -0.96 -5.10
CA ASP A 173 8.75 -1.50 -4.24
C ASP A 173 8.28 -2.82 -3.61
N PHE A 174 8.58 -3.93 -4.29
CA PHE A 174 8.25 -5.30 -3.85
C PHE A 174 9.07 -5.77 -2.64
N MET A 175 9.99 -4.93 -2.14
CA MET A 175 10.96 -5.31 -1.13
C MET A 175 11.03 -4.25 -0.04
N THR A 176 10.66 -4.65 1.17
CA THR A 176 10.73 -3.78 2.34
C THR A 176 12.18 -3.66 2.81
N PRO A 177 12.72 -2.43 2.95
CA PRO A 177 14.02 -2.21 3.59
C PRO A 177 14.04 -2.75 5.02
N ARG A 178 15.14 -3.38 5.40
CA ARG A 178 15.28 -4.06 6.70
C ARG A 178 15.10 -3.14 7.90
N ASP A 179 15.58 -1.93 7.81
CA ASP A 179 15.40 -0.91 8.83
C ASP A 179 13.91 -0.59 9.06
N VAL A 180 13.10 -0.62 7.99
CA VAL A 180 11.64 -0.46 8.08
C VAL A 180 10.97 -1.74 8.61
N VAL A 181 11.45 -2.92 8.18
CA VAL A 181 10.97 -4.22 8.70
C VAL A 181 11.16 -4.29 10.21
N HIS A 182 12.37 -4.00 10.69
CA HIS A 182 12.72 -4.09 12.09
C HIS A 182 11.94 -3.08 12.92
N LEU A 183 11.86 -1.82 12.47
CA LEU A 183 11.06 -0.79 13.14
C LEU A 183 9.60 -1.20 13.30
N ALA A 184 8.97 -1.75 12.25
CA ALA A 184 7.57 -2.16 12.31
C ALA A 184 7.36 -3.34 13.28
N ILE A 185 8.31 -4.29 13.33
CA ILE A 185 8.28 -5.42 14.28
C ILE A 185 8.44 -4.93 15.72
N GLU A 186 9.40 -4.04 15.99
CA GLU A 186 9.58 -3.47 17.33
C GLU A 186 8.31 -2.74 17.78
N LEU A 187 7.76 -1.84 16.95
CA LEU A 187 6.53 -1.12 17.27
C LEU A 187 5.33 -2.04 17.52
N LEU A 188 5.23 -3.13 16.75
CA LEU A 188 4.12 -4.08 16.84
C LEU A 188 4.17 -4.89 18.13
N LEU A 189 5.36 -5.33 18.53
CA LEU A 189 5.58 -6.23 19.66
C LEU A 189 5.77 -5.49 20.99
N ASP A 190 6.29 -4.26 20.97
CA ASP A 190 6.69 -3.50 22.16
C ASP A 190 5.63 -3.49 23.28
N PRO A 191 4.33 -3.19 23.02
CA PRO A 191 3.34 -3.18 24.10
C PRO A 191 2.98 -4.56 24.69
N ASP A 192 3.42 -5.65 24.05
CA ASP A 192 3.26 -7.02 24.54
C ASP A 192 4.56 -7.54 25.20
N ASP A 193 5.63 -6.74 25.30
CA ASP A 193 6.91 -7.14 25.92
C ASP A 193 6.72 -7.69 27.34
N GLN A 194 5.95 -6.99 28.18
CA GLN A 194 5.69 -7.46 29.55
C GLN A 194 4.93 -8.80 29.57
N MET A 195 4.01 -9.02 28.63
CA MET A 195 3.31 -10.30 28.51
C MET A 195 4.29 -11.43 28.15
N PHE A 196 5.26 -11.17 27.27
CA PHE A 196 6.30 -12.14 26.93
C PHE A 196 7.20 -12.47 28.12
N ILE A 197 7.51 -11.47 28.97
CA ILE A 197 8.27 -11.65 30.21
C ILE A 197 7.51 -12.54 31.19
N ASP A 198 6.23 -12.23 31.40
CA ASP A 198 5.41 -12.92 32.40
C ASP A 198 5.04 -14.35 31.97
N ASN A 199 5.18 -14.69 30.68
CA ASN A 199 4.79 -15.98 30.11
C ASN A 199 5.91 -16.58 29.24
N PRO A 200 6.99 -17.12 29.83
CA PRO A 200 8.10 -17.71 29.08
C PRO A 200 7.62 -18.87 28.18
N GLY A 201 8.06 -18.87 26.92
CA GLY A 201 7.65 -19.87 25.93
C GLY A 201 6.24 -19.68 25.35
N LEU A 202 5.59 -18.53 25.59
CA LEU A 202 4.28 -18.21 25.02
C LEU A 202 4.30 -18.33 23.49
N ILE A 203 3.34 -19.06 22.94
CA ILE A 203 3.20 -19.26 21.50
C ILE A 203 2.23 -18.20 20.95
N ARG A 204 2.68 -17.44 19.96
CA ARG A 204 1.87 -16.46 19.22
C ARG A 204 2.02 -16.67 17.72
N THR A 205 1.07 -16.13 16.96
CA THR A 205 1.04 -16.24 15.50
C THR A 205 1.32 -14.88 14.86
N LEU A 206 2.14 -14.87 13.81
CA LEU A 206 2.48 -13.68 13.03
C LEU A 206 2.10 -13.91 11.57
N TYR A 207 1.31 -13.01 10.99
CA TYR A 207 0.82 -13.14 9.62
C TYR A 207 1.24 -11.98 8.73
N ASP A 208 1.73 -12.30 7.53
CA ASP A 208 1.98 -11.33 6.47
C ASP A 208 1.22 -11.69 5.17
N PRO A 209 0.17 -10.94 4.79
CA PRO A 209 -0.61 -11.21 3.58
C PRO A 209 0.11 -10.83 2.28
N THR A 210 1.31 -10.25 2.37
CA THR A 210 2.11 -9.80 1.24
C THR A 210 3.57 -10.14 1.54
N CYS A 211 3.81 -11.39 1.91
CA CYS A 211 5.01 -11.76 2.65
C CYS A 211 6.30 -11.60 1.86
N GLY A 212 6.22 -11.49 0.53
CA GLY A 212 7.39 -11.39 -0.31
C GLY A 212 8.33 -12.55 -0.02
N THR A 213 9.62 -12.23 0.18
CA THR A 213 10.65 -13.21 0.53
C THR A 213 10.65 -13.64 2.01
N GLY A 214 9.67 -13.18 2.81
CA GLY A 214 9.52 -13.52 4.22
C GLY A 214 10.29 -12.62 5.19
N GLY A 215 10.59 -11.37 4.81
CA GLY A 215 11.39 -10.43 5.60
C GLY A 215 10.79 -10.16 6.99
N PHE A 216 9.53 -9.72 7.06
CA PHE A 216 8.86 -9.48 8.35
C PHE A 216 8.71 -10.74 9.19
N LEU A 217 8.35 -11.87 8.57
CA LEU A 217 8.19 -13.14 9.27
C LEU A 217 9.51 -13.59 9.92
N SER A 218 10.61 -13.46 9.18
CA SER A 218 11.93 -13.84 9.66
C SER A 218 12.42 -12.92 10.78
N ASP A 219 12.24 -11.61 10.62
CA ASP A 219 12.65 -10.61 11.61
C ASP A 219 11.84 -10.75 12.91
N GLY A 220 10.51 -10.95 12.81
CA GLY A 220 9.67 -11.21 13.98
C GLY A 220 10.10 -12.44 14.79
N MET A 221 10.46 -13.53 14.10
CA MET A 221 11.00 -14.73 14.77
C MET A 221 12.36 -14.46 15.42
N GLU A 222 13.26 -13.72 14.74
CA GLU A 222 14.59 -13.40 15.25
C GLU A 222 14.55 -12.43 16.43
N HIS A 223 13.70 -11.41 16.36
CA HIS A 223 13.48 -10.42 17.41
C HIS A 223 13.03 -11.09 18.71
N VAL A 224 12.00 -11.94 18.64
CA VAL A 224 11.50 -12.66 19.82
C VAL A 224 12.54 -13.65 20.35
N ASN A 225 13.29 -14.35 19.48
CA ASN A 225 14.35 -15.25 19.90
C ASN A 225 15.50 -14.52 20.63
N ALA A 226 15.82 -13.28 20.22
CA ALA A 226 16.82 -12.46 20.90
C ALA A 226 16.41 -12.11 22.35
N LEU A 227 15.12 -12.17 22.68
CA LEU A 227 14.65 -11.99 24.07
C LEU A 227 15.13 -13.11 25.01
N ARG A 228 15.61 -14.25 24.49
CA ARG A 228 16.20 -15.33 25.29
C ARG A 228 17.37 -14.84 26.13
N ASP A 229 18.17 -13.92 25.60
CA ASP A 229 19.32 -13.33 26.31
C ASP A 229 18.89 -12.62 27.61
N ARG A 230 17.61 -12.24 27.70
CA ARG A 230 17.00 -11.59 28.86
C ARG A 230 16.19 -12.56 29.74
N TYR A 231 15.50 -13.56 29.18
CA TYR A 231 14.42 -14.29 29.89
C TYR A 231 14.55 -15.82 29.97
N SER A 232 15.70 -16.40 29.62
CA SER A 232 15.98 -17.86 29.64
C SER A 232 15.16 -18.72 28.65
N ILE A 233 13.87 -18.45 28.45
CA ILE A 233 13.01 -19.10 27.45
C ILE A 233 12.32 -18.02 26.63
N ALA A 234 12.66 -17.90 25.34
CA ALA A 234 12.01 -16.96 24.44
C ALA A 234 10.56 -17.39 24.12
N PRO A 235 9.65 -16.43 23.86
CA PRO A 235 8.38 -16.74 23.22
C PRO A 235 8.59 -17.37 21.83
N VAL A 236 7.54 -18.00 21.30
CA VAL A 236 7.58 -18.66 19.98
C VAL A 236 6.62 -17.97 19.04
N ILE A 237 7.13 -17.46 17.92
CA ILE A 237 6.33 -16.96 16.82
C ILE A 237 6.15 -18.05 15.77
N VAL A 238 4.90 -18.36 15.47
CA VAL A 238 4.52 -19.23 14.34
C VAL A 238 4.16 -18.34 13.15
N PRO A 239 4.98 -18.33 12.09
CA PRO A 239 4.75 -17.49 10.92
C PRO A 239 3.66 -18.07 10.02
N TYR A 240 2.88 -17.17 9.41
CA TYR A 240 1.92 -17.40 8.35
C TYR A 240 2.11 -16.35 7.28
N GLY A 241 1.92 -16.71 6.01
CA GLY A 241 2.12 -15.76 4.94
C GLY A 241 1.31 -16.06 3.70
N GLN A 242 1.11 -15.05 2.88
CA GLN A 242 0.58 -15.21 1.54
C GLN A 242 1.35 -14.32 0.57
N GLU A 243 1.66 -14.86 -0.61
CA GLU A 243 2.39 -14.17 -1.66
C GLU A 243 1.74 -14.46 -3.02
N LEU A 244 1.75 -13.46 -3.89
CA LEU A 244 1.19 -13.55 -5.24
C LEU A 244 2.17 -14.20 -6.21
N GLU A 245 3.44 -13.81 -6.15
CA GLU A 245 4.47 -14.19 -7.13
C GLU A 245 5.15 -15.52 -6.77
N PRO A 246 5.11 -16.55 -7.63
CA PRO A 246 5.70 -17.86 -7.35
C PRO A 246 7.20 -17.84 -6.99
N GLU A 247 8.02 -17.08 -7.71
CA GLU A 247 9.47 -17.02 -7.45
C GLU A 247 9.78 -16.46 -6.06
N THR A 248 9.07 -15.41 -5.67
CA THR A 248 9.20 -14.74 -4.37
C THR A 248 8.67 -15.63 -3.24
N HIS A 249 7.53 -16.29 -3.46
CA HIS A 249 6.98 -17.29 -2.56
C HIS A 249 7.96 -18.46 -2.33
N ALA A 250 8.65 -18.94 -3.38
CA ALA A 250 9.64 -20.00 -3.27
C ALA A 250 10.84 -19.63 -2.38
N VAL A 251 11.28 -18.36 -2.40
CA VAL A 251 12.31 -17.85 -1.49
C VAL A 251 11.82 -17.87 -0.04
N CYS A 252 10.58 -17.43 0.21
CA CYS A 252 9.98 -17.47 1.53
C CYS A 252 9.86 -18.92 2.05
N LEU A 253 9.38 -19.85 1.21
CA LEU A 253 9.33 -21.28 1.55
C LEU A 253 10.68 -21.83 1.95
N ALA A 254 11.74 -21.52 1.18
CA ALA A 254 13.09 -21.97 1.48
C ALA A 254 13.57 -21.46 2.85
N SER A 255 13.33 -20.19 3.17
CA SER A 255 13.66 -19.62 4.48
C SER A 255 12.89 -20.33 5.60
N MET A 256 11.58 -20.57 5.42
CA MET A 256 10.75 -21.27 6.41
C MET A 256 11.12 -22.76 6.59
N LEU A 257 11.64 -23.43 5.56
CA LEU A 257 12.16 -24.80 5.69
C LEU A 257 13.47 -24.87 6.48
N LEU A 258 14.27 -23.81 6.45
CA LEU A 258 15.55 -23.72 7.15
C LEU A 258 15.39 -23.30 8.62
N LYS A 259 14.28 -22.64 8.97
CA LYS A 259 13.97 -22.26 10.35
C LYS A 259 13.38 -23.46 11.10
N THR A 260 13.92 -23.72 12.28
CA THR A 260 13.41 -24.74 13.20
C THR A 260 12.88 -24.09 14.47
N VAL A 261 11.89 -24.72 15.10
CA VAL A 261 11.40 -24.31 16.42
C VAL A 261 12.02 -25.27 17.43
N GLU A 262 12.71 -24.78 18.45
CA GLU A 262 13.42 -25.67 19.41
C GLU A 262 12.50 -26.68 20.08
N SER A 263 11.24 -26.30 20.37
CA SER A 263 10.23 -27.19 20.95
C SER A 263 9.68 -28.24 19.97
N ASP A 264 9.82 -28.01 18.66
CA ASP A 264 9.37 -28.91 17.60
C ASP A 264 10.25 -28.75 16.34
N PRO A 265 11.50 -29.28 16.35
CA PRO A 265 12.46 -29.03 15.28
C PRO A 265 12.03 -29.57 13.91
N GLY A 266 11.14 -30.57 13.90
CA GLY A 266 10.58 -31.18 12.69
C GLY A 266 9.37 -30.43 12.11
N ARG A 267 8.92 -29.34 12.76
CA ARG A 267 7.77 -28.57 12.32
C ARG A 267 8.03 -27.92 10.97
N ASP A 268 7.17 -28.23 10.02
CA ASP A 268 7.23 -27.63 8.69
C ASP A 268 6.49 -26.28 8.67
N LEU A 269 7.23 -25.20 8.92
CA LEU A 269 6.70 -23.83 8.89
C LEU A 269 6.33 -23.38 7.47
N SER A 270 6.90 -23.98 6.43
CA SER A 270 6.64 -23.57 5.05
C SER A 270 5.19 -23.86 4.63
N LYS A 271 4.54 -24.83 5.28
CA LYS A 271 3.10 -25.14 5.09
C LYS A 271 2.17 -23.96 5.38
N ASN A 272 2.61 -23.00 6.18
CA ASN A 272 1.82 -21.82 6.53
C ASN A 272 1.96 -20.69 5.50
N ILE A 273 2.86 -20.81 4.53
CA ILE A 273 3.06 -19.84 3.46
C ILE A 273 2.24 -20.29 2.25
N LYS A 274 1.40 -19.39 1.73
CA LYS A 274 0.42 -19.68 0.70
C LYS A 274 0.70 -18.88 -0.57
N LEU A 275 0.46 -19.51 -1.72
CA LEU A 275 0.54 -18.87 -3.03
C LEU A 275 -0.87 -18.46 -3.50
N GLY A 276 -1.05 -17.20 -3.88
CA GLY A 276 -2.28 -16.67 -4.45
C GLY A 276 -2.55 -15.21 -4.09
N SER A 277 -3.48 -14.57 -4.78
CA SER A 277 -3.87 -13.19 -4.45
C SER A 277 -4.55 -13.12 -3.09
N THR A 278 -4.05 -12.26 -2.21
CA THR A 278 -4.67 -11.98 -0.92
C THR A 278 -6.08 -11.39 -1.06
N LEU A 279 -6.33 -10.57 -2.08
CA LEU A 279 -7.60 -9.88 -2.22
C LEU A 279 -8.67 -10.78 -2.84
N SER A 280 -8.36 -11.56 -3.88
CA SER A 280 -9.35 -12.41 -4.57
C SER A 280 -9.34 -13.89 -4.17
N ASP A 281 -8.28 -14.38 -3.54
CA ASP A 281 -8.07 -15.80 -3.21
C ASP A 281 -7.40 -15.97 -1.83
N ASP A 282 -8.08 -15.49 -0.79
CA ASP A 282 -7.63 -15.59 0.61
C ASP A 282 -7.50 -17.05 1.06
N LYS A 283 -6.25 -17.55 1.12
CA LYS A 283 -5.93 -18.94 1.46
C LYS A 283 -6.04 -19.24 2.95
N LEU A 284 -6.27 -18.23 3.77
CA LEU A 284 -6.29 -18.30 5.23
C LEU A 284 -7.60 -17.71 5.78
N THR A 285 -8.71 -17.85 5.02
CA THR A 285 -10.01 -17.20 5.26
C THR A 285 -10.46 -17.27 6.73
N SER A 286 -10.36 -18.46 7.36
CA SER A 286 -10.84 -18.71 8.72
C SER A 286 -9.80 -18.45 9.82
N ASP A 287 -8.54 -18.23 9.45
CA ASP A 287 -7.45 -18.05 10.39
C ASP A 287 -7.44 -16.62 10.95
N LYS A 288 -7.03 -16.51 12.22
CA LYS A 288 -6.86 -15.27 12.96
C LYS A 288 -5.50 -15.25 13.62
N PHE A 289 -4.93 -14.05 13.78
CA PHE A 289 -3.55 -13.88 14.19
C PHE A 289 -3.40 -12.83 15.29
N HIS A 290 -2.45 -13.09 16.19
CA HIS A 290 -2.12 -12.19 17.27
C HIS A 290 -1.35 -10.96 16.74
N TYR A 291 -0.51 -11.18 15.74
CA TYR A 291 0.29 -10.15 15.10
C TYR A 291 0.11 -10.25 13.59
N CYS A 292 -0.05 -9.09 12.97
CA CYS A 292 -0.16 -8.92 11.53
C CYS A 292 0.87 -7.88 11.08
N VAL A 293 1.53 -8.13 9.96
CA VAL A 293 2.50 -7.22 9.36
C VAL A 293 2.28 -7.18 7.86
N SER A 294 2.51 -6.07 7.18
CA SER A 294 2.40 -6.03 5.72
C SER A 294 3.10 -4.81 5.14
N ASN A 295 3.63 -4.98 3.93
CA ASN A 295 4.01 -3.88 3.05
C ASN A 295 3.42 -4.18 1.66
N PRO A 296 2.14 -3.88 1.42
CA PRO A 296 1.52 -4.14 0.14
C PRO A 296 2.06 -3.19 -0.94
N PRO A 297 1.91 -3.52 -2.23
CA PRO A 297 2.33 -2.64 -3.30
C PRO A 297 1.58 -1.29 -3.25
N PHE A 298 2.33 -0.19 -3.25
CA PHE A 298 1.78 1.15 -3.06
C PHE A 298 0.95 1.62 -4.24
N GLY A 299 -0.31 2.00 -4.00
CA GLY A 299 -1.16 2.62 -5.02
C GLY A 299 -1.46 1.73 -6.22
N LYS A 300 -1.36 0.40 -6.06
CA LYS A 300 -1.58 -0.57 -7.15
C LYS A 300 -3.06 -0.68 -7.47
N LYS A 301 -3.38 -0.79 -8.77
CA LYS A 301 -4.73 -1.11 -9.21
C LYS A 301 -5.13 -2.52 -8.78
N TRP A 302 -6.36 -2.69 -8.34
CA TRP A 302 -6.91 -4.01 -7.95
C TRP A 302 -7.92 -4.56 -8.97
N GLU A 303 -7.76 -4.18 -10.24
CA GLU A 303 -8.65 -4.58 -11.35
C GLU A 303 -8.74 -6.11 -11.51
N GLN A 304 -7.63 -6.83 -11.32
CA GLN A 304 -7.60 -8.30 -11.38
C GLN A 304 -8.40 -8.95 -10.24
N ASP A 305 -8.45 -8.30 -9.07
CA ASP A 305 -9.18 -8.78 -7.90
C ASP A 305 -10.62 -8.26 -7.83
N GLN A 306 -10.99 -7.34 -8.73
CA GLN A 306 -12.18 -6.51 -8.59
C GLN A 306 -13.47 -7.33 -8.49
N THR A 307 -13.63 -8.32 -9.35
CA THR A 307 -14.83 -9.15 -9.38
C THR A 307 -15.04 -9.88 -8.05
N ALA A 308 -13.98 -10.43 -7.46
CA ALA A 308 -14.07 -11.16 -6.20
C ALA A 308 -14.34 -10.23 -5.01
N VAL A 309 -13.64 -9.09 -4.96
CA VAL A 309 -13.78 -8.08 -3.90
C VAL A 309 -15.18 -7.43 -3.92
N VAL A 310 -15.68 -7.05 -5.11
CA VAL A 310 -17.02 -6.47 -5.27
C VAL A 310 -18.10 -7.47 -4.86
N ARG A 311 -17.96 -8.74 -5.28
CA ARG A 311 -18.88 -9.80 -4.88
C ARG A 311 -18.90 -9.97 -3.36
N GLU A 312 -17.73 -10.03 -2.72
CA GLU A 312 -17.64 -10.17 -1.26
C GLU A 312 -18.29 -8.99 -0.53
N HIS A 313 -18.03 -7.76 -0.98
CA HIS A 313 -18.66 -6.57 -0.42
C HIS A 313 -20.19 -6.61 -0.53
N GLN A 314 -20.71 -6.95 -1.72
CA GLN A 314 -22.15 -6.98 -1.98
C GLN A 314 -22.87 -8.12 -1.25
N GLU A 315 -22.27 -9.31 -1.19
CA GLU A 315 -22.91 -10.50 -0.64
C GLU A 315 -22.73 -10.64 0.87
N LYS A 316 -21.60 -10.20 1.42
CA LYS A 316 -21.26 -10.40 2.84
C LYS A 316 -21.27 -9.12 3.67
N GLY A 317 -21.12 -7.94 3.08
CA GLY A 317 -21.00 -6.69 3.83
C GLY A 317 -19.97 -6.80 4.96
N PHE A 318 -20.37 -6.46 6.19
CA PHE A 318 -19.54 -6.53 7.40
C PHE A 318 -19.25 -7.95 7.91
N GLU A 319 -19.94 -8.98 7.41
CA GLU A 319 -19.54 -10.38 7.66
C GLU A 319 -18.32 -10.79 6.82
N GLY A 320 -18.04 -10.04 5.74
CA GLY A 320 -16.84 -10.15 4.92
C GLY A 320 -15.76 -9.16 5.31
N ARG A 321 -14.68 -9.13 4.51
CA ARG A 321 -13.52 -8.26 4.77
C ARG A 321 -13.79 -6.81 4.37
N PHE A 322 -14.59 -6.59 3.33
CA PHE A 322 -14.73 -5.29 2.68
C PHE A 322 -16.05 -4.60 3.00
N GLY A 323 -16.51 -4.70 4.25
CA GLY A 323 -17.83 -4.20 4.67
C GLY A 323 -18.07 -2.70 4.50
N PRO A 324 -17.16 -1.80 4.96
CA PRO A 324 -17.44 -0.37 5.01
C PRO A 324 -17.76 0.25 3.65
N LYS A 325 -16.85 0.05 2.68
CA LYS A 325 -16.97 0.48 1.28
C LYS A 325 -15.76 -0.03 0.49
N LEU A 326 -15.75 0.23 -0.81
CA LEU A 326 -14.63 -0.08 -1.70
C LEU A 326 -13.94 1.21 -2.19
N PRO A 327 -12.58 1.28 -2.16
CA PRO A 327 -11.84 2.41 -2.71
C PRO A 327 -11.93 2.41 -4.24
N ARG A 328 -11.38 3.43 -4.90
CA ARG A 328 -11.27 3.43 -6.37
C ARG A 328 -10.43 2.25 -6.86
N VAL A 329 -10.79 1.69 -8.02
CA VAL A 329 -10.05 0.57 -8.65
C VAL A 329 -8.57 0.89 -8.88
N SER A 330 -8.24 2.18 -9.01
CA SER A 330 -6.87 2.65 -9.21
C SER A 330 -5.96 2.51 -7.99
N ASP A 331 -6.50 2.29 -6.79
CA ASP A 331 -5.72 2.18 -5.55
C ASP A 331 -6.33 1.15 -4.58
N GLY A 332 -5.67 0.01 -4.42
CA GLY A 332 -6.08 -1.08 -3.54
C GLY A 332 -5.55 -1.00 -2.11
N SER A 333 -4.80 0.05 -1.74
CA SER A 333 -4.07 0.13 -0.46
C SER A 333 -4.97 -0.11 0.76
N MET A 334 -6.18 0.47 0.76
CA MET A 334 -7.13 0.30 1.86
C MET A 334 -7.80 -1.08 1.93
N LEU A 335 -7.79 -1.86 0.85
CA LEU A 335 -8.28 -3.23 0.89
C LEU A 335 -7.36 -4.12 1.74
N PHE A 336 -6.05 -3.88 1.71
CA PHE A 336 -5.09 -4.58 2.57
C PHE A 336 -5.25 -4.19 4.05
N LEU A 337 -5.57 -2.93 4.35
CA LEU A 337 -5.93 -2.49 5.72
C LEU A 337 -7.13 -3.29 6.25
N LEU A 338 -8.21 -3.35 5.46
CA LEU A 338 -9.41 -4.09 5.83
C LEU A 338 -9.15 -5.61 5.93
N HIS A 339 -8.32 -6.15 5.03
CA HIS A 339 -7.90 -7.55 5.12
C HIS A 339 -7.18 -7.82 6.44
N LEU A 340 -6.18 -7.02 6.81
CA LEU A 340 -5.46 -7.21 8.09
C LEU A 340 -6.38 -7.09 9.31
N LEU A 341 -7.29 -6.11 9.30
CA LEU A 341 -8.26 -5.94 10.37
C LEU A 341 -9.14 -7.19 10.51
N SER A 342 -9.59 -7.76 9.40
CA SER A 342 -10.36 -9.01 9.39
C SER A 342 -9.57 -10.21 9.91
N LYS A 343 -8.25 -10.13 10.01
CA LYS A 343 -7.36 -11.22 10.44
C LYS A 343 -6.90 -11.11 11.89
N LEU A 344 -7.23 -10.03 12.58
CA LEU A 344 -6.87 -9.88 14.00
C LEU A 344 -7.61 -10.92 14.85
N GLU A 345 -6.89 -11.56 15.77
CA GLU A 345 -7.47 -12.42 16.79
C GLU A 345 -8.49 -11.64 17.63
N ALA A 346 -9.56 -12.32 18.05
CA ALA A 346 -10.65 -11.71 18.78
C ALA A 346 -10.18 -11.23 20.17
N PRO A 347 -10.68 -10.09 20.67
CA PRO A 347 -10.30 -9.57 21.99
C PRO A 347 -10.48 -10.58 23.13
N GLU A 348 -11.50 -11.44 23.06
CA GLU A 348 -11.78 -12.50 24.05
C GLU A 348 -10.70 -13.60 24.08
N ARG A 349 -9.90 -13.70 23.02
CA ARG A 349 -8.77 -14.63 22.87
C ARG A 349 -7.41 -13.94 22.99
N GLY A 350 -7.39 -12.73 23.55
CA GLY A 350 -6.19 -11.94 23.78
C GLY A 350 -5.92 -10.88 22.72
N GLY A 351 -6.79 -10.75 21.71
CA GLY A 351 -6.76 -9.71 20.69
C GLY A 351 -5.59 -9.79 19.71
N GLY A 352 -5.66 -8.96 18.68
CA GLY A 352 -4.67 -8.86 17.62
C GLY A 352 -4.21 -7.43 17.37
N ARG A 353 -3.03 -7.30 16.78
CA ARG A 353 -2.43 -6.03 16.36
C ARG A 353 -1.86 -6.15 14.96
N ALA A 354 -1.84 -5.04 14.22
CA ALA A 354 -1.22 -5.00 12.89
C ALA A 354 -0.26 -3.81 12.75
N ALA A 355 0.83 -4.00 12.02
CA ALA A 355 1.67 -2.94 11.50
C ALA A 355 1.71 -3.01 9.97
N ILE A 356 1.24 -1.97 9.28
CA ILE A 356 1.21 -1.95 7.82
C ILE A 356 1.88 -0.70 7.27
N VAL A 357 2.78 -0.90 6.31
CA VAL A 357 3.49 0.19 5.64
C VAL A 357 2.69 0.64 4.42
N LEU A 358 2.37 1.92 4.32
CA LEU A 358 1.57 2.49 3.23
C LEU A 358 2.17 3.80 2.72
N SER A 359 1.76 4.23 1.53
CA SER A 359 2.01 5.59 1.06
C SER A 359 1.09 6.60 1.76
N GLY A 360 1.18 7.88 1.39
CA GLY A 360 0.27 8.91 1.92
C GLY A 360 -1.20 8.78 1.46
N SER A 361 -1.49 8.05 0.39
CA SER A 361 -2.84 7.98 -0.20
C SER A 361 -3.95 7.64 0.82
N PRO A 362 -3.80 6.60 1.66
CA PRO A 362 -4.83 6.23 2.63
C PRO A 362 -5.16 7.32 3.67
N LEU A 363 -4.30 8.31 3.88
CA LEU A 363 -4.51 9.36 4.87
C LEU A 363 -5.59 10.36 4.44
N PHE A 364 -5.70 10.69 3.16
CA PHE A 364 -6.52 11.82 2.70
C PHE A 364 -7.32 11.61 1.42
N ASN A 365 -7.08 10.56 0.64
CA ASN A 365 -7.83 10.35 -0.60
C ASN A 365 -9.31 10.06 -0.35
N GLY A 366 -10.18 10.50 -1.26
CA GLY A 366 -11.63 10.31 -1.19
C GLY A 366 -12.33 11.35 -0.31
N ASN A 367 -13.36 11.99 -0.88
CA ASN A 367 -14.23 12.92 -0.16
C ASN A 367 -15.22 12.18 0.75
N ALA A 368 -15.88 12.90 1.67
CA ALA A 368 -17.01 12.39 2.46
C ALA A 368 -17.99 11.57 1.60
N GLY A 369 -18.38 10.38 2.08
CA GLY A 369 -19.23 9.44 1.35
C GLY A 369 -18.51 8.57 0.30
N GLN A 370 -17.26 8.87 -0.08
CA GLN A 370 -16.47 8.02 -0.99
C GLN A 370 -15.76 6.90 -0.24
N GLY A 371 -15.39 5.86 -0.99
CA GLY A 371 -14.88 4.61 -0.43
C GLY A 371 -13.74 4.78 0.56
N GLU A 372 -12.73 5.56 0.18
CA GLU A 372 -11.56 5.79 1.02
C GLU A 372 -11.90 6.54 2.33
N SER A 373 -12.79 7.53 2.26
CA SER A 373 -13.26 8.26 3.45
C SER A 373 -14.11 7.38 4.36
N GLU A 374 -14.98 6.54 3.82
CA GLU A 374 -15.82 5.62 4.61
C GLU A 374 -14.99 4.53 5.28
N ILE A 375 -13.93 4.05 4.63
CA ILE A 375 -13.00 3.11 5.24
C ILE A 375 -12.25 3.79 6.39
N ARG A 376 -11.74 5.02 6.22
CA ARG A 376 -11.14 5.78 7.32
C ARG A 376 -12.12 6.01 8.46
N ARG A 377 -13.35 6.42 8.16
CA ARG A 377 -14.44 6.59 9.13
C ARG A 377 -14.58 5.33 9.97
N TYR A 378 -14.73 4.19 9.32
CA TYR A 378 -14.84 2.90 10.01
C TYR A 378 -13.64 2.58 10.88
N LEU A 379 -12.40 2.74 10.37
CA LEU A 379 -11.19 2.44 11.13
C LEU A 379 -11.02 3.34 12.37
N LEU A 380 -11.44 4.61 12.29
CA LEU A 380 -11.33 5.58 13.38
C LEU A 380 -12.48 5.46 14.38
N GLU A 381 -13.71 5.24 13.91
CA GLU A 381 -14.91 5.10 14.75
C GLU A 381 -14.97 3.75 15.48
N GLU A 382 -14.48 2.67 14.86
CA GLU A 382 -14.27 1.38 15.55
C GLU A 382 -13.05 1.38 16.48
N ASP A 383 -12.37 2.52 16.62
CA ASP A 383 -11.22 2.73 17.51
C ASP A 383 -10.08 1.72 17.27
N VAL A 384 -9.84 1.32 16.01
CA VAL A 384 -8.79 0.33 15.69
C VAL A 384 -7.46 0.96 15.32
N VAL A 385 -7.42 2.20 14.82
CA VAL A 385 -6.16 2.91 14.51
C VAL A 385 -5.50 3.39 15.79
N GLU A 386 -4.35 2.85 16.17
CA GLU A 386 -3.66 3.18 17.42
C GLU A 386 -2.61 4.26 17.23
N ALA A 387 -1.80 4.16 16.18
CA ALA A 387 -0.81 5.18 15.82
C ALA A 387 -0.50 5.18 14.32
N ILE A 388 0.01 6.32 13.83
CA ILE A 388 0.54 6.45 12.47
C ILE A 388 1.90 7.15 12.56
N ILE A 389 2.93 6.51 12.01
CA ILE A 389 4.31 6.98 12.05
C ILE A 389 4.73 7.39 10.63
N ALA A 390 5.04 8.67 10.42
CA ALA A 390 5.60 9.16 9.16
C ALA A 390 7.09 8.86 9.09
N LEU A 391 7.52 8.12 8.09
CA LEU A 391 8.91 7.70 7.92
C LEU A 391 9.70 8.71 7.04
N PRO A 392 11.04 8.73 7.15
CA PRO A 392 11.88 9.53 6.27
C PRO A 392 11.63 9.20 4.79
N THR A 393 11.69 10.21 3.91
CA THR A 393 11.69 10.01 2.46
C THR A 393 12.97 9.29 2.02
N GLU A 394 13.01 8.71 0.82
CA GLU A 394 14.20 8.02 0.29
C GLU A 394 14.72 6.87 1.19
N ILE A 395 13.82 6.22 1.94
CA ILE A 395 14.13 4.99 2.71
C ILE A 395 13.86 3.72 1.90
N PHE A 396 13.08 3.83 0.83
CA PHE A 396 12.71 2.72 -0.07
C PHE A 396 13.62 2.68 -1.31
N PHE A 397 13.84 1.50 -1.88
CA PHE A 397 14.81 1.27 -2.95
C PHE A 397 14.36 1.81 -4.29
N ARG A 398 13.04 1.80 -4.56
CA ARG A 398 12.46 2.18 -5.87
C ARG A 398 11.66 3.47 -5.84
N THR A 399 11.42 4.06 -4.67
CA THR A 399 10.62 5.27 -4.54
C THR A 399 11.16 6.23 -3.48
N GLY A 400 11.01 7.53 -3.73
CA GLY A 400 11.35 8.62 -2.79
C GLY A 400 10.13 9.20 -2.06
N ILE A 401 8.94 8.61 -2.22
CA ILE A 401 7.71 9.11 -1.59
C ILE A 401 7.77 9.04 -0.06
N GLY A 402 6.95 9.86 0.60
CA GLY A 402 6.66 9.68 2.02
C GLY A 402 5.86 8.39 2.26
N THR A 403 6.30 7.62 3.25
CA THR A 403 5.67 6.37 3.65
C THR A 403 5.35 6.40 5.13
N TYR A 404 4.38 5.59 5.55
CA TYR A 404 3.82 5.62 6.89
C TYR A 404 3.63 4.20 7.41
N ILE A 405 3.94 3.98 8.70
CA ILE A 405 3.54 2.76 9.40
C ILE A 405 2.24 3.04 10.12
N TRP A 406 1.18 2.30 9.79
CA TRP A 406 -0.08 2.31 10.51
C TRP A 406 -0.07 1.18 11.53
N LEU A 407 -0.27 1.50 12.79
CA LEU A 407 -0.49 0.54 13.86
C LEU A 407 -1.98 0.41 14.13
N LEU A 408 -2.50 -0.81 13.98
CA LEU A 408 -3.88 -1.15 14.30
C LEU A 408 -3.92 -2.09 15.50
N SER A 409 -4.96 -1.97 16.33
CA SER A 409 -5.13 -2.81 17.51
C SER A 409 -6.62 -2.89 17.86
N ASN A 410 -7.14 -4.11 18.02
CA ASN A 410 -8.47 -4.33 18.59
C ASN A 410 -8.42 -4.58 20.11
N LYS A 411 -7.23 -4.43 20.71
CA LYS A 411 -6.95 -4.64 22.13
C LYS A 411 -6.25 -3.45 22.77
N LYS A 412 -6.60 -2.23 22.34
CA LYS A 412 -6.02 -1.00 22.86
C LYS A 412 -6.09 -0.96 24.40
N PRO A 413 -4.99 -0.63 25.10
CA PRO A 413 -5.02 -0.43 26.53
C PRO A 413 -5.94 0.75 26.88
N VAL A 414 -6.49 0.76 28.09
CA VAL A 414 -7.52 1.73 28.52
C VAL A 414 -7.12 3.18 28.26
N HIS A 415 -5.85 3.54 28.47
CA HIS A 415 -5.36 4.90 28.27
C HIS A 415 -5.24 5.34 26.80
N ARG A 416 -5.30 4.41 25.83
CA ARG A 416 -5.27 4.68 24.37
C ARG A 416 -6.64 4.64 23.71
N LYS A 417 -7.69 4.23 24.41
CA LYS A 417 -9.05 4.11 23.83
C LYS A 417 -9.57 5.47 23.37
N GLY A 418 -10.15 5.50 22.17
CA GLY A 418 -10.67 6.70 21.50
C GLY A 418 -9.61 7.67 21.02
N LYS A 419 -8.32 7.29 21.10
CA LYS A 419 -7.18 8.15 20.76
C LYS A 419 -6.35 7.55 19.63
N VAL A 420 -5.71 8.44 18.88
CA VAL A 420 -4.72 8.13 17.85
C VAL A 420 -3.45 8.95 18.11
N GLN A 421 -2.29 8.29 18.06
CA GLN A 421 -0.99 8.96 18.15
C GLN A 421 -0.38 9.13 16.76
N LEU A 422 -0.08 10.37 16.36
CA LEU A 422 0.70 10.64 15.15
C LEU A 422 2.15 10.89 15.55
N ILE A 423 3.12 10.26 14.85
CA ILE A 423 4.55 10.41 15.10
C ILE A 423 5.27 10.84 13.83
N ASP A 424 5.85 12.03 13.82
CA ASP A 424 6.70 12.50 12.73
C ASP A 424 8.14 12.02 12.94
N ALA A 425 8.50 10.91 12.29
CA ALA A 425 9.85 10.37 12.28
C ALA A 425 10.62 10.74 11.00
N THR A 426 10.15 11.72 10.20
CA THR A 426 10.74 12.03 8.90
C THR A 426 12.19 12.54 8.98
N ALA A 427 12.56 13.12 10.11
CA ALA A 427 13.92 13.58 10.41
C ALA A 427 14.82 12.53 11.08
N LEU A 428 14.27 11.37 11.48
CA LEU A 428 14.98 10.35 12.25
C LEU A 428 15.61 9.31 11.31
N PHE A 429 16.78 9.66 10.75
CA PHE A 429 17.54 8.76 9.88
C PHE A 429 19.05 8.96 9.97
N GLU A 430 19.77 7.97 9.45
CA GLU A 430 21.18 8.06 9.08
C GLU A 430 21.33 8.08 7.54
N PRO A 431 22.22 8.90 6.97
CA PRO A 431 22.50 8.85 5.54
C PRO A 431 23.30 7.58 5.19
N LEU A 432 22.97 6.97 4.05
CA LEU A 432 23.74 5.85 3.50
C LEU A 432 25.04 6.33 2.86
N ARG A 433 26.14 5.64 3.14
CA ARG A 433 27.45 5.91 2.51
C ARG A 433 27.43 5.71 0.99
N LYS A 434 26.61 4.77 0.51
CA LYS A 434 26.37 4.50 -0.92
C LYS A 434 24.86 4.37 -1.11
N SER A 435 24.31 5.13 -2.05
CA SER A 435 22.89 5.02 -2.38
C SER A 435 22.58 3.65 -2.99
N GLU A 436 21.38 3.16 -2.72
CA GLU A 436 20.90 1.88 -3.19
C GLU A 436 19.60 2.06 -3.97
N GLY A 437 19.72 2.35 -5.28
CA GLY A 437 18.60 2.87 -6.05
C GLY A 437 18.20 4.26 -5.54
N ASN A 438 16.92 4.44 -5.21
CA ASN A 438 16.39 5.64 -4.57
C ASN A 438 16.64 5.69 -3.06
N LYS A 439 17.05 4.57 -2.43
CA LYS A 439 17.32 4.55 -1.00
C LYS A 439 18.60 5.32 -0.71
N ARG A 440 18.48 6.41 0.05
CA ARG A 440 19.59 7.24 0.54
C ARG A 440 19.65 7.30 2.05
N ARG A 441 18.58 6.91 2.73
CA ARG A 441 18.44 7.01 4.18
C ARG A 441 18.14 5.64 4.78
N ARG A 442 18.59 5.44 6.01
CA ARG A 442 18.19 4.30 6.85
C ARG A 442 17.72 4.76 8.21
N VAL A 443 16.78 4.05 8.81
CA VAL A 443 16.48 4.22 10.24
C VAL A 443 17.50 3.37 11.01
N GLY A 444 18.46 4.02 11.68
CA GLY A 444 19.47 3.32 12.49
C GLY A 444 18.90 2.85 13.82
N ASP A 445 19.62 1.96 14.52
CA ASP A 445 19.15 1.36 15.78
C ASP A 445 18.84 2.44 16.84
N ASP A 446 19.60 3.54 16.85
CA ASP A 446 19.36 4.69 17.75
C ASP A 446 18.04 5.40 17.40
N GLN A 447 17.75 5.57 16.11
CA GLN A 447 16.49 6.18 15.65
C GLN A 447 15.31 5.24 15.88
N ILE A 448 15.48 3.93 15.68
CA ILE A 448 14.44 2.93 15.99
C ILE A 448 14.06 3.04 17.47
N ARG A 449 15.04 3.03 18.38
CA ARG A 449 14.78 3.19 19.82
C ARG A 449 14.06 4.50 20.14
N GLN A 450 14.43 5.61 19.50
CA GLN A 450 13.74 6.89 19.68
C GLN A 450 12.28 6.82 19.23
N ILE A 451 12.00 6.23 18.06
CA ILE A 451 10.64 6.11 17.52
C ILE A 451 9.78 5.21 18.41
N VAL A 452 10.32 4.06 18.83
CA VAL A 452 9.62 3.12 19.72
C VAL A 452 9.38 3.74 21.10
N GLN A 453 10.34 4.52 21.64
CA GLN A 453 10.15 5.24 22.90
C GLN A 453 9.04 6.29 22.79
N MET A 454 9.03 7.12 21.74
CA MET A 454 7.96 8.11 21.53
C MET A 454 6.60 7.44 21.43
N TYR A 455 6.53 6.31 20.72
CA TYR A 455 5.33 5.50 20.66
C TYR A 455 4.92 5.01 22.06
N SER A 456 5.83 4.38 22.79
CA SER A 456 5.58 3.81 24.13
C SER A 456 5.13 4.84 25.16
N ASP A 457 5.81 5.99 25.21
CA ASP A 457 5.57 7.06 26.17
C ASP A 457 4.16 7.63 26.07
N PHE A 458 3.57 7.58 24.87
CA PHE A 458 2.21 8.06 24.60
C PHE A 458 1.96 9.46 25.18
N ALA A 459 2.92 10.36 24.97
CA ALA A 459 2.92 11.71 25.53
C ALA A 459 2.98 12.77 24.42
N PRO A 460 2.26 13.90 24.56
CA PRO A 460 2.30 14.97 23.58
C PRO A 460 3.66 15.69 23.61
N MET A 461 4.32 15.72 22.46
CA MET A 461 5.55 16.45 22.18
C MET A 461 5.56 16.95 20.73
N LYS A 462 6.62 17.64 20.30
CA LYS A 462 6.70 18.24 18.95
C LYS A 462 6.55 17.18 17.86
N GLU A 463 7.26 16.07 17.99
CA GLU A 463 7.32 14.95 17.05
C GLU A 463 6.23 13.90 17.30
N SER A 464 5.50 13.96 18.43
CA SER A 464 4.41 13.01 18.73
C SER A 464 3.17 13.73 19.25
N ARG A 465 2.07 13.65 18.51
CA ARG A 465 0.81 14.34 18.84
C ARG A 465 -0.32 13.34 19.07
N LEU A 466 -1.15 13.63 20.07
CA LEU A 466 -2.31 12.80 20.45
C LEU A 466 -3.60 13.49 20.01
N PHE A 467 -4.49 12.74 19.39
CA PHE A 467 -5.79 13.22 18.90
C PHE A 467 -6.91 12.31 19.40
N ASP A 468 -8.09 12.86 19.60
CA ASP A 468 -9.31 12.05 19.63
C ASP A 468 -9.60 11.54 18.21
N SER A 469 -10.10 10.31 18.07
CA SER A 469 -10.41 9.74 16.74
C SER A 469 -11.35 10.63 15.92
N ARG A 470 -12.23 11.40 16.59
CA ARG A 470 -13.19 12.32 15.97
C ARG A 470 -12.56 13.62 15.47
N ASP A 471 -11.35 13.98 15.92
CA ASP A 471 -10.65 15.20 15.49
C ASP A 471 -10.30 15.17 13.99
N PHE A 472 -10.19 13.98 13.42
CA PHE A 472 -9.96 13.77 11.97
C PHE A 472 -11.24 13.85 11.14
N GLY A 473 -12.39 13.91 11.79
CA GLY A 473 -13.69 13.91 11.13
C GLY A 473 -14.16 15.33 10.79
N TYR A 474 -14.86 15.43 9.67
CA TYR A 474 -15.60 16.63 9.28
C TYR A 474 -16.97 16.23 8.72
N ARG A 475 -17.90 17.18 8.73
CA ARG A 475 -19.20 17.09 8.09
C ARG A 475 -19.19 17.99 6.87
N ARG A 476 -19.18 17.37 5.70
CA ARG A 476 -19.27 18.08 4.43
C ARG A 476 -20.70 18.50 4.20
N VAL A 477 -20.98 19.80 4.19
CA VAL A 477 -22.29 20.36 3.86
C VAL A 477 -22.26 20.93 2.45
N LYS A 478 -23.40 20.87 1.77
CA LYS A 478 -23.57 21.47 0.45
C LYS A 478 -24.22 22.83 0.63
N VAL A 479 -23.49 23.87 0.26
CA VAL A 479 -23.92 25.26 0.41
C VAL A 479 -24.47 25.73 -0.93
N LEU A 480 -25.73 26.16 -0.90
CA LEU A 480 -26.48 26.64 -2.05
C LEU A 480 -26.62 28.15 -1.98
N ARG A 481 -26.75 28.77 -3.15
CA ARG A 481 -27.08 30.18 -3.27
C ARG A 481 -28.25 30.35 -4.24
N PRO A 482 -29.16 31.33 -4.00
CA PRO A 482 -30.29 31.57 -4.88
C PRO A 482 -29.88 31.91 -6.31
N LEU A 483 -30.62 31.37 -7.29
CA LEU A 483 -30.51 31.78 -8.67
C LEU A 483 -31.06 33.19 -8.86
N ARG A 484 -30.19 34.11 -9.27
CA ARG A 484 -30.54 35.50 -9.62
C ARG A 484 -30.14 35.78 -11.07
N LYS A 485 -30.93 35.22 -12.00
CA LYS A 485 -30.74 35.40 -13.44
C LYS A 485 -32.02 35.92 -14.08
N LYS A 486 -31.85 36.73 -15.13
CA LYS A 486 -32.91 37.09 -16.09
C LYS A 486 -32.55 36.54 -17.46
N ILE A 487 -33.52 36.53 -18.37
CA ILE A 487 -33.32 36.10 -19.75
C ILE A 487 -33.16 37.36 -20.59
N VAL A 488 -32.04 37.51 -21.27
CA VAL A 488 -31.81 38.60 -22.22
C VAL A 488 -31.46 37.99 -23.57
N ILE A 489 -32.29 38.23 -24.57
CA ILE A 489 -32.02 37.73 -25.91
C ILE A 489 -30.98 38.63 -26.57
N SER A 490 -29.78 38.11 -26.81
CA SER A 490 -28.67 38.86 -27.41
C SER A 490 -28.06 38.11 -28.60
N ALA A 491 -27.23 38.82 -29.37
CA ALA A 491 -26.49 38.22 -30.48
C ALA A 491 -25.51 37.15 -29.98
N GLU A 492 -24.86 37.41 -28.84
CA GLU A 492 -23.95 36.49 -28.17
C GLU A 492 -24.70 35.25 -27.67
N GLY A 493 -25.89 35.42 -27.09
CA GLY A 493 -26.72 34.31 -26.66
C GLY A 493 -27.20 33.44 -27.82
N LEU A 494 -27.52 34.03 -28.98
CA LEU A 494 -27.84 33.26 -30.18
C LEU A 494 -26.65 32.45 -30.70
N ALA A 495 -25.44 33.00 -30.61
CA ALA A 495 -24.22 32.26 -30.93
C ALA A 495 -24.00 31.11 -29.94
N ALA A 496 -24.10 31.37 -28.63
CA ALA A 496 -23.96 30.36 -27.59
C ALA A 496 -25.01 29.23 -27.70
N LEU A 497 -26.25 29.57 -28.10
CA LEU A 497 -27.31 28.60 -28.34
C LEU A 497 -26.97 27.62 -29.48
N ALA A 498 -26.23 28.08 -30.49
CA ALA A 498 -25.82 27.23 -31.61
C ALA A 498 -24.92 26.06 -31.16
N ASP A 499 -24.15 26.27 -30.09
CA ASP A 499 -23.25 25.28 -29.50
C ASP A 499 -23.97 24.29 -28.54
N GLU A 500 -25.24 24.52 -28.23
CA GLU A 500 -26.00 23.66 -27.32
C GLU A 500 -26.43 22.34 -27.99
N THR A 501 -26.14 21.21 -27.35
CA THR A 501 -26.47 19.88 -27.88
C THR A 501 -27.96 19.68 -28.15
N ALA A 502 -28.83 20.27 -27.32
CA ALA A 502 -30.29 20.17 -27.53
C ALA A 502 -30.75 20.97 -28.76
N TRP A 503 -30.07 22.07 -29.08
CA TRP A 503 -30.32 22.89 -30.27
C TRP A 503 -29.87 22.18 -31.54
N GLY A 504 -28.70 21.54 -31.52
CA GLY A 504 -28.18 20.74 -32.64
C GLY A 504 -29.05 19.54 -33.04
N LYS A 505 -29.96 19.08 -32.16
CA LYS A 505 -30.92 18.00 -32.44
C LYS A 505 -32.16 18.45 -33.21
N LEU A 506 -32.38 19.75 -33.36
CA LEU A 506 -33.47 20.31 -34.15
C LEU A 506 -33.15 20.22 -35.65
N THR A 507 -34.17 20.12 -36.50
CA THR A 507 -33.97 20.19 -37.94
C THR A 507 -33.54 21.61 -38.36
N PRO A 508 -32.87 21.79 -39.52
CA PRO A 508 -32.49 23.12 -40.01
C PRO A 508 -33.68 24.09 -40.06
N ASP A 509 -34.84 23.63 -40.52
CA ASP A 509 -36.06 24.45 -40.59
C ASP A 509 -36.57 24.88 -39.20
N GLN A 510 -36.47 23.98 -38.20
CA GLN A 510 -36.82 24.29 -36.81
C GLN A 510 -35.86 25.32 -36.21
N GLN A 511 -34.55 25.17 -36.44
CA GLN A 511 -33.54 26.14 -35.98
C GLN A 511 -33.77 27.51 -36.60
N ILE A 512 -34.08 27.58 -37.90
CA ILE A 512 -34.42 28.83 -38.59
C ILE A 512 -35.67 29.45 -37.96
N GLY A 513 -36.73 28.67 -37.76
CA GLY A 513 -37.98 29.14 -37.16
C GLY A 513 -37.80 29.68 -35.73
N TRP A 514 -37.05 28.97 -34.89
CA TRP A 514 -36.74 29.43 -33.54
C TRP A 514 -35.85 30.67 -33.55
N THR A 515 -34.82 30.71 -34.41
CA THR A 515 -33.92 31.86 -34.54
C THR A 515 -34.67 33.12 -34.97
N ALA A 516 -35.61 33.01 -35.91
CA ALA A 516 -36.42 34.13 -36.35
C ALA A 516 -37.22 34.74 -35.18
N ARG A 517 -37.89 33.90 -34.38
CA ARG A 517 -38.66 34.35 -33.22
C ARG A 517 -37.80 34.93 -32.11
N LEU A 518 -36.64 34.34 -31.84
CA LEU A 518 -35.70 34.90 -30.86
C LEU A 518 -35.16 36.26 -31.34
N LYS A 519 -34.89 36.41 -32.64
CA LYS A 519 -34.44 37.69 -33.22
C LYS A 519 -35.46 38.82 -33.09
N GLU A 520 -36.76 38.51 -33.18
CA GLU A 520 -37.84 39.49 -32.96
C GLU A 520 -37.83 40.08 -31.55
N MET A 521 -37.22 39.38 -30.59
CA MET A 521 -37.16 39.77 -29.18
C MET A 521 -35.76 40.23 -28.75
N MET A 522 -34.88 40.56 -29.71
CA MET A 522 -33.51 40.98 -29.41
C MET A 522 -33.48 42.24 -28.54
N GLY A 523 -32.71 42.18 -27.46
CA GLY A 523 -32.58 43.25 -26.48
C GLY A 523 -33.63 43.22 -25.37
N ASP A 524 -34.68 42.40 -25.50
CA ASP A 524 -35.70 42.27 -24.45
C ASP A 524 -35.16 41.51 -23.25
N ALA A 525 -35.44 42.04 -22.06
CA ALA A 525 -35.21 41.36 -20.79
C ALA A 525 -36.52 40.72 -20.30
N GLN A 526 -36.47 39.44 -19.97
CA GLN A 526 -37.59 38.65 -19.47
C GLN A 526 -37.22 37.99 -18.14
N ALA A 527 -38.22 37.71 -17.31
CA ALA A 527 -38.01 36.95 -16.08
C ALA A 527 -37.49 35.52 -16.39
N TRP A 528 -36.70 34.91 -15.49
CA TRP A 528 -36.14 33.58 -15.70
C TRP A 528 -37.17 32.50 -16.11
N GLY A 529 -38.32 32.49 -15.41
CA GLY A 529 -39.39 31.52 -15.63
C GLY A 529 -40.17 31.71 -16.94
N TRP A 530 -39.90 32.77 -17.71
CA TRP A 530 -40.62 33.10 -18.95
C TRP A 530 -40.38 32.07 -20.08
N VAL A 531 -39.20 31.48 -20.15
CA VAL A 531 -38.78 30.61 -21.28
C VAL A 531 -39.70 29.41 -21.46
N ASP A 532 -40.05 28.71 -20.38
CA ASP A 532 -40.88 27.50 -20.41
C ASP A 532 -42.27 27.75 -21.04
N PRO A 533 -43.12 28.65 -20.49
CA PRO A 533 -44.43 28.93 -21.06
C PRO A 533 -44.34 29.58 -22.44
N TRP A 534 -43.35 30.44 -22.70
CA TRP A 534 -43.17 31.05 -24.01
C TRP A 534 -42.86 30.01 -25.08
N ALA A 535 -41.84 29.17 -24.89
CA ALA A 535 -41.42 28.18 -25.87
C ALA A 535 -42.55 27.17 -26.13
N LYS A 536 -43.22 26.67 -25.09
CA LYS A 536 -44.35 25.75 -25.26
C LYS A 536 -45.52 26.38 -26.03
N ASN A 537 -45.87 27.63 -25.75
CA ASN A 537 -46.93 28.33 -26.47
C ASN A 537 -46.53 28.63 -27.92
N ALA A 538 -45.27 28.99 -28.15
CA ALA A 538 -44.72 29.23 -29.47
C ALA A 538 -44.85 27.98 -30.37
N ALA A 539 -44.43 26.82 -29.88
CA ALA A 539 -44.54 25.55 -30.60
C ALA A 539 -45.98 25.05 -30.75
N LYS A 540 -46.87 25.37 -29.80
CA LYS A 540 -48.30 25.05 -29.92
C LYS A 540 -48.98 25.82 -31.06
N ARG A 541 -48.55 27.06 -31.31
CA ARG A 541 -49.09 27.93 -32.37
C ARG A 541 -48.49 27.64 -33.74
N ASP A 542 -47.33 26.97 -33.77
CA ASP A 542 -46.59 26.69 -34.98
C ASP A 542 -45.90 25.34 -34.87
N ALA A 543 -46.52 24.34 -35.50
CA ALA A 543 -46.01 22.97 -35.51
C ALA A 543 -44.65 22.85 -36.22
N GLY A 544 -44.27 23.84 -37.05
CA GLY A 544 -42.96 23.89 -37.72
C GLY A 544 -41.78 24.05 -36.77
N LEU A 545 -42.02 24.48 -35.52
CA LEU A 545 -41.00 24.61 -34.48
C LEU A 545 -40.68 23.31 -33.74
N GLY A 546 -41.46 22.25 -33.97
CA GLY A 546 -41.25 20.94 -33.33
C GLY A 546 -41.61 20.90 -31.84
N LYS A 547 -41.29 19.77 -31.19
CA LYS A 547 -41.64 19.53 -29.80
C LYS A 547 -40.65 20.21 -28.85
N VAL A 548 -41.16 21.07 -27.97
CA VAL A 548 -40.36 21.67 -26.89
C VAL A 548 -40.29 20.71 -25.70
N ASN A 549 -39.07 20.26 -25.39
CA ASN A 549 -38.78 19.42 -24.23
C ASN A 549 -37.94 20.21 -23.19
N ALA A 550 -37.73 19.63 -22.01
CA ALA A 550 -36.96 20.27 -20.94
C ALA A 550 -35.51 20.60 -21.34
N ALA A 551 -34.89 19.78 -22.21
CA ALA A 551 -33.52 20.00 -22.67
C ALA A 551 -33.41 21.26 -23.54
N LEU A 552 -34.38 21.50 -24.43
CA LEU A 552 -34.42 22.70 -25.25
C LEU A 552 -34.68 23.97 -24.41
N ILE A 553 -35.56 23.89 -23.40
CA ILE A 553 -35.79 24.99 -22.45
C ILE A 553 -34.51 25.33 -21.70
N LYS A 554 -33.79 24.32 -21.19
CA LYS A 554 -32.49 24.51 -20.53
C LYS A 554 -31.45 25.13 -21.46
N ALA A 555 -31.42 24.73 -22.73
CA ALA A 555 -30.52 25.32 -23.73
C ALA A 555 -30.80 26.82 -23.92
N PHE A 556 -32.08 27.23 -24.03
CA PHE A 556 -32.44 28.65 -24.07
C PHE A 556 -32.04 29.39 -22.78
N GLN A 557 -32.35 28.81 -21.62
CA GLN A 557 -32.01 29.40 -20.32
C GLN A 557 -30.49 29.57 -20.13
N LYS A 558 -29.69 28.60 -20.60
CA LYS A 558 -28.24 28.66 -20.54
C LYS A 558 -27.67 29.69 -21.52
N ALA A 559 -28.19 29.74 -22.74
CA ALA A 559 -27.72 30.63 -23.78
C ALA A 559 -28.06 32.12 -23.52
N PHE A 560 -29.23 32.39 -22.93
CA PHE A 560 -29.73 33.75 -22.73
C PHE A 560 -29.76 34.18 -21.25
N GLY A 561 -29.30 33.33 -20.34
CA GLY A 561 -29.29 33.60 -18.91
C GLY A 561 -28.21 34.60 -18.52
N VAL A 562 -28.63 35.78 -18.07
CA VAL A 562 -27.72 36.83 -17.56
C VAL A 562 -27.90 36.93 -16.04
N ARG A 563 -26.79 36.78 -15.30
CA ARG A 563 -26.77 36.96 -13.85
C ARG A 563 -26.88 38.43 -13.48
N ASP A 564 -27.69 38.71 -12.47
CA ASP A 564 -27.94 40.05 -11.95
C ASP A 564 -28.18 39.95 -10.44
N PRO A 565 -27.16 40.23 -9.60
CA PRO A 565 -27.24 40.06 -8.14
C PRO A 565 -28.34 40.86 -7.45
N GLU A 566 -28.83 41.94 -8.08
CA GLU A 566 -29.87 42.81 -7.54
C GLU A 566 -31.30 42.28 -7.75
N LEU A 567 -31.47 41.21 -8.55
CA LEU A 567 -32.78 40.59 -8.77
C LEU A 567 -33.20 39.73 -7.59
N ASP A 568 -34.51 39.69 -7.30
CA ASP A 568 -35.08 38.72 -6.37
C ASP A 568 -34.74 37.26 -6.78
N PRO A 569 -34.61 36.35 -5.79
CA PRO A 569 -34.46 34.92 -6.05
C PRO A 569 -35.51 34.38 -7.01
N VAL A 570 -35.06 33.61 -8.00
CA VAL A 570 -35.96 32.88 -8.88
C VAL A 570 -36.63 31.76 -8.07
N LEU A 571 -37.96 31.71 -8.16
CA LEU A 571 -38.77 30.68 -7.54
C LEU A 571 -39.22 29.62 -8.55
N ASP A 572 -39.37 28.39 -8.08
CA ASP A 572 -39.96 27.30 -8.85
C ASP A 572 -41.50 27.38 -8.88
N LYS A 573 -42.15 26.38 -9.47
CA LYS A 573 -43.62 26.33 -9.57
C LYS A 573 -44.33 26.12 -8.23
N LYS A 574 -43.60 25.70 -7.19
CA LYS A 574 -44.10 25.51 -5.83
C LYS A 574 -43.85 26.73 -4.94
N GLY A 575 -43.07 27.71 -5.42
CA GLY A 575 -42.69 28.90 -4.67
C GLY A 575 -41.38 28.74 -3.91
N GLU A 576 -40.64 27.66 -4.13
CA GLU A 576 -39.34 27.40 -3.50
C GLU A 576 -38.20 28.05 -4.29
N VAL A 577 -37.15 28.49 -3.60
CA VAL A 577 -35.98 29.11 -4.24
C VAL A 577 -35.24 28.09 -5.10
N ILE A 578 -34.96 28.45 -6.35
CA ILE A 578 -34.12 27.65 -7.24
C ILE A 578 -32.64 27.95 -6.92
N PRO A 579 -31.80 26.94 -6.65
CA PRO A 579 -30.38 27.17 -6.44
C PRO A 579 -29.65 27.51 -7.75
N ASP A 580 -28.60 28.34 -7.66
CA ASP A 580 -27.66 28.59 -8.74
C ASP A 580 -26.55 27.53 -8.71
N ASP A 581 -26.66 26.53 -9.60
CA ASP A 581 -25.68 25.45 -9.70
C ASP A 581 -24.24 25.97 -9.93
N ASP A 582 -24.07 27.16 -10.52
CA ASP A 582 -22.75 27.77 -10.77
C ASP A 582 -22.15 28.43 -9.51
N LEU A 583 -22.94 28.60 -8.44
CA LEU A 583 -22.52 29.18 -7.16
C LEU A 583 -22.62 28.18 -6.00
N MET A 584 -22.99 26.93 -6.29
CA MET A 584 -22.97 25.85 -5.31
C MET A 584 -21.54 25.58 -4.87
N ASP A 585 -21.35 25.46 -3.56
CA ASP A 585 -20.07 25.08 -2.96
C ASP A 585 -20.25 24.02 -1.86
N PHE A 586 -19.15 23.57 -1.28
CA PHE A 586 -19.14 22.66 -0.16
C PHE A 586 -18.23 23.16 0.96
N GLU A 587 -18.75 23.11 2.18
CA GLU A 587 -17.97 23.42 3.38
C GLU A 587 -17.69 22.14 4.16
N ASN A 588 -16.45 21.97 4.60
CA ASN A 588 -16.04 20.84 5.44
C ASN A 588 -15.95 21.32 6.90
N ILE A 589 -17.03 21.09 7.65
CA ILE A 589 -17.19 21.59 9.02
C ILE A 589 -16.61 20.57 10.01
N PRO A 590 -15.65 20.90 10.90
CA PRO A 590 -15.11 19.94 11.86
C PRO A 590 -16.19 19.28 12.72
N LEU A 591 -16.08 17.97 12.97
CA LEU A 591 -17.06 17.27 13.80
C LEU A 591 -17.14 17.89 15.21
N GLY A 592 -18.36 18.06 15.70
CA GLY A 592 -18.64 18.74 16.97
C GLY A 592 -18.91 20.24 16.84
N THR A 593 -18.68 20.83 15.67
CA THR A 593 -19.08 22.22 15.36
C THR A 593 -20.51 22.23 14.85
N ASP A 594 -21.35 23.16 15.35
CA ASP A 594 -22.70 23.35 14.83
C ASP A 594 -22.68 24.00 13.44
N ILE A 595 -23.48 23.47 12.51
CA ILE A 595 -23.52 23.93 11.12
C ILE A 595 -23.97 25.39 11.03
N ARG A 596 -24.94 25.81 11.84
CA ARG A 596 -25.50 27.16 11.80
C ARG A 596 -24.48 28.17 12.32
N ASP A 597 -23.78 27.82 13.40
CA ASP A 597 -22.73 28.66 13.96
C ASP A 597 -21.57 28.84 12.96
N TYR A 598 -21.13 27.76 12.31
CA TYR A 598 -20.11 27.84 11.26
C TYR A 598 -20.56 28.69 10.08
N MET A 599 -21.78 28.48 9.57
CA MET A 599 -22.33 29.29 8.48
C MET A 599 -22.37 30.78 8.83
N ALA A 600 -22.77 31.12 10.06
CA ALA A 600 -22.82 32.51 10.52
C ALA A 600 -21.45 33.19 10.63
N GLN A 601 -20.40 32.43 10.96
CA GLN A 601 -19.05 32.96 11.18
C GLN A 601 -18.21 32.99 9.90
N GLU A 602 -18.26 31.94 9.10
CA GLU A 602 -17.31 31.74 7.99
C GLU A 602 -17.94 31.97 6.62
N VAL A 603 -19.25 31.71 6.44
CA VAL A 603 -19.89 31.72 5.11
C VAL A 603 -20.71 32.98 4.88
N LEU A 604 -21.68 33.27 5.75
CA LEU A 604 -22.64 34.37 5.59
C LEU A 604 -21.99 35.77 5.52
N PRO A 605 -20.85 36.07 6.17
CA PRO A 605 -20.16 37.35 5.98
C PRO A 605 -19.66 37.60 4.55
N HIS A 606 -19.41 36.53 3.79
CA HIS A 606 -18.94 36.60 2.40
C HIS A 606 -20.05 36.28 1.39
N ALA A 607 -21.04 35.48 1.78
CA ALA A 607 -22.19 35.08 0.97
C ALA A 607 -23.50 35.14 1.78
N HIS A 608 -24.04 36.35 1.94
CA HIS A 608 -25.18 36.66 2.83
C HIS A 608 -26.48 35.89 2.53
N ASP A 609 -26.68 35.42 1.30
CA ASP A 609 -27.87 34.68 0.87
C ASP A 609 -27.64 33.17 0.75
N ALA A 610 -26.48 32.67 1.20
CA ALA A 610 -26.17 31.25 1.20
C ALA A 610 -27.00 30.47 2.23
N TYR A 611 -27.36 29.23 1.90
CA TYR A 611 -28.06 28.32 2.79
C TYR A 611 -27.61 26.88 2.55
N VAL A 612 -27.82 26.02 3.54
CA VAL A 612 -27.41 24.61 3.46
C VAL A 612 -28.51 23.77 2.79
N ASP A 613 -28.12 22.86 1.91
CA ASP A 613 -29.00 21.85 1.32
C ASP A 613 -29.41 20.82 2.39
N GLU A 614 -30.64 20.93 2.92
CA GLU A 614 -31.15 20.00 3.93
C GLU A 614 -31.46 18.59 3.39
N GLU A 615 -31.46 18.39 2.08
CA GLU A 615 -31.64 17.06 1.47
C GLU A 615 -30.29 16.31 1.33
N PHE A 616 -29.17 17.02 1.40
CA PHE A 616 -27.84 16.43 1.40
C PHE A 616 -27.54 15.85 2.78
N ARG A 617 -27.80 14.55 2.99
CA ARG A 617 -27.72 13.88 4.31
C ARG A 617 -26.81 12.66 4.31
N ASP A 618 -26.21 12.39 5.47
CA ASP A 618 -25.41 11.19 5.71
C ASP A 618 -26.30 9.94 5.75
N GLU A 619 -25.85 8.86 5.12
CA GLU A 619 -26.60 7.60 5.06
C GLU A 619 -26.64 6.87 6.41
N TYR A 620 -25.63 7.05 7.26
CA TYR A 620 -25.50 6.31 8.52
C TYR A 620 -26.24 6.97 9.68
N ASP A 621 -26.18 8.31 9.79
CA ASP A 621 -26.83 9.05 10.89
C ASP A 621 -28.05 9.89 10.49
N GLY A 622 -28.31 10.05 9.18
CA GLY A 622 -29.47 10.80 8.65
C GLY A 622 -29.42 12.32 8.87
N GLN A 623 -28.32 12.85 9.40
CA GLN A 623 -28.16 14.29 9.64
C GLN A 623 -27.71 15.01 8.37
N VAL A 624 -27.93 16.33 8.32
CA VAL A 624 -27.54 17.19 7.18
C VAL A 624 -26.02 17.21 7.04
N GLY A 625 -25.53 17.15 5.80
CA GLY A 625 -24.13 16.94 5.45
C GLY A 625 -23.73 15.47 5.51
N ILE A 626 -22.66 15.12 4.80
CA ILE A 626 -22.07 13.77 4.80
C ILE A 626 -20.82 13.79 5.67
N VAL A 627 -20.65 12.80 6.54
CA VAL A 627 -19.44 12.69 7.36
C VAL A 627 -18.28 12.19 6.50
N GLY A 628 -17.14 12.85 6.63
CA GLY A 628 -15.89 12.43 6.04
C GLY A 628 -14.77 12.42 7.08
N TYR A 629 -13.72 11.66 6.80
CA TYR A 629 -12.52 11.63 7.63
C TYR A 629 -11.30 11.86 6.78
N GLU A 630 -10.36 12.67 7.28
CA GLU A 630 -9.08 12.99 6.66
C GLU A 630 -8.00 13.15 7.75
N ILE A 631 -6.85 12.51 7.53
CA ILE A 631 -5.68 12.62 8.40
C ILE A 631 -4.64 13.47 7.68
N ASN A 632 -4.78 14.79 7.80
CA ASN A 632 -3.82 15.71 7.18
C ASN A 632 -2.54 15.82 8.03
N PHE A 633 -1.66 14.84 7.86
CA PHE A 633 -0.42 14.71 8.64
C PHE A 633 0.41 16.00 8.64
N ASN A 634 0.60 16.61 7.45
CA ASN A 634 1.37 17.84 7.30
C ASN A 634 0.78 19.01 8.08
N ARG A 635 -0.55 19.18 8.08
CA ARG A 635 -1.23 20.24 8.86
C ARG A 635 -0.94 20.13 10.35
N TYR A 636 -0.83 18.90 10.87
CA TYR A 636 -0.61 18.68 12.29
C TYR A 636 0.83 18.98 12.72
N PHE A 637 1.83 18.78 11.86
CA PHE A 637 3.24 19.04 12.19
C PHE A 637 3.80 20.31 11.55
N TYR A 638 2.95 21.08 10.83
CA TYR A 638 3.35 22.35 10.25
C TYR A 638 3.74 23.34 11.34
N GLU A 639 5.01 23.76 11.31
CA GLU A 639 5.48 24.91 12.06
C GLU A 639 5.51 26.12 11.14
N TYR A 640 4.75 27.16 11.48
CA TYR A 640 4.79 28.42 10.76
C TYR A 640 6.21 28.99 10.83
N GLN A 641 6.87 29.04 9.68
CA GLN A 641 8.11 29.79 9.52
C GLN A 641 7.72 31.19 9.01
N PRO A 642 7.86 32.24 9.84
CA PRO A 642 7.66 33.59 9.35
C PRO A 642 8.60 33.85 8.17
N PRO A 643 8.19 34.64 7.18
CA PRO A 643 9.10 35.12 6.15
C PRO A 643 10.34 35.72 6.81
N ARG A 644 11.51 35.42 6.26
CA ARG A 644 12.76 36.05 6.71
C ARG A 644 12.61 37.58 6.62
N ASP A 645 13.23 38.29 7.55
CA ASP A 645 13.24 39.76 7.49
C ASP A 645 13.93 40.22 6.21
N LEU A 646 13.37 41.23 5.56
CA LEU A 646 13.92 41.79 4.32
C LEU A 646 15.32 42.35 4.54
N GLU A 647 15.62 42.89 5.73
CA GLU A 647 16.95 43.41 6.06
C GLU A 647 18.02 42.30 6.09
N ASP A 648 17.67 41.11 6.59
CA ASP A 648 18.58 39.95 6.64
C ASP A 648 18.84 39.40 5.23
N ILE A 649 17.82 39.38 4.36
CA ILE A 649 17.96 38.96 2.96
C ILE A 649 18.89 39.93 2.21
N ASP A 650 18.71 41.24 2.40
CA ASP A 650 19.55 42.27 1.77
C ASP A 650 21.00 42.21 2.25
N ALA A 651 21.23 41.94 3.54
CA ALA A 651 22.58 41.79 4.09
C ALA A 651 23.31 40.57 3.51
N GLU A 652 22.63 39.43 3.37
CA GLU A 652 23.19 38.23 2.74
C GLU A 652 23.45 38.42 1.25
N LEU A 653 22.52 39.05 0.51
CA LEU A 653 22.72 39.37 -0.90
C LEU A 653 23.97 40.23 -1.10
N LYS A 654 24.16 41.26 -0.27
CA LYS A 654 25.38 42.09 -0.30
C LYS A 654 26.64 41.29 0.04
N ALA A 655 26.55 40.34 0.97
CA ALA A 655 27.68 39.48 1.32
C ALA A 655 28.07 38.56 0.14
N VAL A 656 27.09 37.93 -0.50
CA VAL A 656 27.29 37.08 -1.69
C VAL A 656 27.79 37.90 -2.87
N GLU A 657 27.26 39.11 -3.10
CA GLU A 657 27.75 40.04 -4.12
C GLU A 657 29.22 40.41 -3.89
N ALA A 658 29.59 40.69 -2.63
CA ALA A 658 30.98 40.97 -2.27
C ALA A 658 31.90 39.77 -2.48
N GLU A 659 31.43 38.55 -2.18
CA GLU A 659 32.16 37.30 -2.40
C GLU A 659 32.36 37.03 -3.90
N ILE A 660 31.31 37.20 -4.71
CA ILE A 660 31.39 37.10 -6.17
C ILE A 660 32.35 38.14 -6.74
N ALA A 661 32.28 39.39 -6.26
CA ALA A 661 33.19 40.45 -6.70
C ALA A 661 34.66 40.14 -6.36
N ALA A 662 34.92 39.57 -5.19
CA ALA A 662 36.26 39.13 -4.78
C ALA A 662 36.78 38.00 -5.67
N VAL A 663 35.96 36.99 -5.97
CA VAL A 663 36.32 35.89 -6.88
C VAL A 663 36.57 36.39 -8.30
N LEU A 664 35.77 37.34 -8.80
CA LEU A 664 36.00 37.94 -10.12
C LEU A 664 37.28 38.77 -10.19
N ALA A 665 37.65 39.44 -9.09
CA ALA A 665 38.91 40.18 -8.98
C ALA A 665 40.13 39.23 -9.00
N GLU A 666 40.07 38.09 -8.30
CA GLU A 666 41.13 37.06 -8.35
C GLU A 666 41.30 36.43 -9.74
N VAL A 667 40.26 36.40 -10.57
CA VAL A 667 40.30 35.83 -11.94
C VAL A 667 40.78 36.87 -12.98
N THR A 668 40.87 38.14 -12.60
CA THR A 668 41.28 39.24 -13.49
C THR A 668 42.70 39.79 -13.24
N GLU A 669 43.42 39.25 -12.25
CA GLU A 669 44.90 39.26 -12.16
C GLU A 669 45.52 38.04 -12.85
#